data_AF-A0A6P2UXL1-F1
#
_entry.id   AF-A0A6P2UXL1-F1
#
_cell.length_a   1.000
_cell.length_b   1.000
_cell.length_c   1.000
_cell.angle_alpha   90.00
_cell.angle_beta   90.00
_cell.angle_gamma   90.00
#
_symmetry.space_group_name_H-M   'P 1'
#
loop_
_entity.id
_entity.type
_entity.pdbx_description
1 polymer ?
#
loop_
_entity_poly.entity_id
_entity_poly.type
_entity_poly.pdbx_seq_one_letter_code
_entity_poly.pdbx_strand_id
1 'polypeptide(L)'
;MFASRSRFPLHVAALSSAIVLAACGGGDDVASTSTLAAAVPAPPADPGFVDSAPIPSVPAFVDNVATNQRGDARYATLSTNAAVRVVSRFLDLWQPATMLVDAGVSAPAFGTFPAISPSTCSGLPNSGVSCGTILNDAVLSANVQYVINATTARTPQQADAAYYDDRRGKGYSVTDGMGPLTAAWRTAAQQTTSITSVPADATTVLYNDSGNNVGVGSSSGNASFGKVVDLLNEMGNNASTEPSKRFFKYARPYRWSTSVVVAPTLVPAESTTPATDGGFISGHTAEAVRDATTMAWLVPERFQEMVSRGLELGENRILAGMHSPLDVIGGRMLALAVSAANLTAYADDAQTAYTQAHQALQQLTGTSATTFSAFAHSGTTATDRFADYATNKAAFLRRMTFGFAAIESTDAPPVVPKGAEILLQTRFPYLSADQRRVVLKTTELPSGYPVMDDAEGWGRLNLFAAADGYGAFNGNVIVSMDASQGGLNAADLWRNDVAGAGKLTLQGSGTLTLAGNNRYTGGTQVSGGTLAAASTTAFGNGDVYVGSGGGVKIAANAPVTIATRYTQLDNTTLELDIDGNGGGRLRVGGPLTVTGGTLRVKFVNGYAPKAGDTIALIDGAAAAAKFSTVTVDGFKATPVYTATGVSVTLSAA
;
A
#
# COMPACT_ATOMS: atom_id res chain seq x y z
N MET A 1 -5.98 -27.69 53.37
CA MET A 1 -5.79 -29.16 53.54
C MET A 1 -5.70 -29.75 52.14
N PHE A 2 -4.53 -30.24 51.71
CA PHE A 2 -4.10 -31.66 51.78
C PHE A 2 -5.07 -32.61 51.05
N ALA A 3 -4.68 -33.48 50.10
CA ALA A 3 -3.36 -33.80 49.51
C ALA A 3 -3.56 -34.36 48.08
N SER A 4 -2.72 -34.02 47.09
CA SER A 4 -1.61 -34.84 46.55
C SER A 4 -1.85 -36.35 46.37
N ARG A 5 -1.66 -36.83 45.12
CA ARG A 5 -0.72 -37.93 44.79
C ARG A 5 -0.41 -38.00 43.29
N SER A 6 0.89 -38.05 42.96
CA SER A 6 1.43 -38.31 41.62
C SER A 6 1.80 -39.78 41.45
N ARG A 7 2.05 -40.21 40.19
CA ARG A 7 3.00 -41.30 39.86
C ARG A 7 3.71 -41.04 38.53
N PHE A 8 5.02 -40.85 38.60
CA PHE A 8 5.98 -41.15 37.52
C PHE A 8 6.29 -42.67 37.51
N PRO A 9 7.01 -43.18 36.50
CA PRO A 9 8.37 -43.65 36.83
C PRO A 9 9.47 -43.32 35.79
N LEU A 10 10.72 -43.46 36.25
CA LEU A 10 12.00 -43.41 35.53
C LEU A 10 12.78 -44.71 35.85
N HIS A 11 13.88 -45.13 35.19
CA HIS A 11 14.67 -44.50 34.11
C HIS A 11 14.54 -45.33 32.80
N VAL A 12 15.53 -45.92 32.11
CA VAL A 12 16.99 -46.16 32.25
C VAL A 12 17.62 -46.05 30.85
N ALA A 13 18.82 -45.46 30.76
CA ALA A 13 19.62 -45.44 29.53
C ALA A 13 20.62 -46.61 29.50
N ALA A 14 20.92 -47.14 28.32
CA ALA A 14 22.02 -48.07 28.10
C ALA A 14 22.70 -47.82 26.74
N LEU A 15 23.97 -47.40 26.79
CA LEU A 15 24.88 -47.45 25.65
C LEU A 15 25.34 -48.90 25.44
N SER A 16 25.37 -49.34 24.18
CA SER A 16 26.08 -50.57 23.77
C SER A 16 26.74 -50.37 22.41
N SER A 17 28.05 -50.11 22.42
CA SER A 17 28.88 -50.11 21.21
C SER A 17 29.21 -51.55 20.81
N ALA A 18 29.01 -51.90 19.54
CA ALA A 18 29.45 -53.18 18.99
C ALA A 18 30.47 -52.95 17.86
N ILE A 19 31.74 -53.17 18.19
CA ILE A 19 32.83 -53.21 17.21
C ILE A 19 32.84 -54.62 16.59
N VAL A 20 32.81 -54.70 15.26
CA VAL A 20 33.14 -55.94 14.53
C VAL A 20 34.31 -55.64 13.62
N LEU A 21 35.45 -56.24 13.94
CA LEU A 21 36.67 -56.20 13.13
C LEU A 21 36.71 -57.46 12.28
N ALA A 22 36.84 -57.33 10.96
CA ALA A 22 37.15 -58.45 10.07
C ALA A 22 38.04 -57.96 8.91
N ALA A 23 39.29 -58.41 8.92
CA ALA A 23 40.20 -58.44 7.77
C ALA A 23 40.34 -59.93 7.34
N CYS A 24 40.81 -60.33 6.16
CA CYS A 24 41.71 -59.68 5.19
C CYS A 24 41.38 -60.10 3.75
N GLY A 25 42.00 -59.41 2.77
CA GLY A 25 42.24 -59.89 1.41
C GLY A 25 41.40 -59.19 0.33
N GLY A 26 41.98 -58.61 -0.74
CA GLY A 26 43.39 -58.41 -1.06
C GLY A 26 43.57 -58.24 -2.58
N GLY A 27 44.47 -57.34 -3.00
CA GLY A 27 44.89 -57.20 -4.40
C GLY A 27 44.35 -55.97 -5.14
N ASP A 28 45.32 -55.24 -5.69
CA ASP A 28 45.30 -54.45 -6.93
C ASP A 28 44.70 -53.03 -6.95
N ASP A 29 45.48 -52.15 -7.58
CA ASP A 29 45.34 -50.70 -7.59
C ASP A 29 44.24 -50.18 -8.52
N VAL A 30 43.35 -49.33 -8.00
CA VAL A 30 43.19 -47.96 -8.55
C VAL A 30 42.86 -47.03 -7.39
N ALA A 31 43.80 -46.17 -7.01
CA ALA A 31 43.51 -45.00 -6.18
C ALA A 31 42.72 -43.98 -7.01
N SER A 32 41.43 -44.26 -7.25
CA SER A 32 40.52 -43.29 -7.84
C SER A 32 40.30 -42.19 -6.83
N THR A 33 41.11 -41.15 -6.91
CA THR A 33 40.79 -39.83 -6.36
C THR A 33 39.64 -39.25 -7.17
N SER A 34 38.47 -39.89 -7.08
CA SER A 34 37.21 -39.20 -7.29
C SER A 34 37.17 -38.12 -6.22
N THR A 35 37.53 -36.90 -6.62
CA THR A 35 37.08 -35.72 -5.91
C THR A 35 35.56 -35.83 -5.89
N LEU A 36 35.00 -36.24 -4.75
CA LEU A 36 33.57 -36.13 -4.50
C LEU A 36 33.21 -34.68 -4.79
N ALA A 37 32.57 -34.46 -5.94
CA ALA A 37 32.13 -33.13 -6.34
C ALA A 37 31.26 -32.62 -5.19
N ALA A 38 31.66 -31.50 -4.58
CA ALA A 38 31.03 -31.01 -3.38
C ALA A 38 29.52 -30.93 -3.62
N ALA A 39 28.75 -31.69 -2.85
CA ALA A 39 27.33 -31.87 -3.12
C ALA A 39 26.64 -30.50 -3.14
N VAL A 40 25.92 -30.24 -4.23
CA VAL A 40 25.25 -28.95 -4.44
C VAL A 40 24.34 -28.69 -3.24
N PRO A 41 24.50 -27.54 -2.53
CA PRO A 41 23.67 -27.23 -1.38
C PRO A 41 22.19 -27.29 -1.74
N ALA A 42 21.37 -27.87 -0.86
CA ALA A 42 19.92 -27.82 -1.01
C ALA A 42 19.42 -26.36 -0.95
N PRO A 43 18.31 -26.02 -1.63
CA PRO A 43 17.66 -24.71 -1.49
C PRO A 43 17.24 -24.44 -0.03
N PRO A 44 16.96 -23.18 0.34
CA PRO A 44 16.46 -22.84 1.67
C PRO A 44 15.25 -23.70 2.00
N ALA A 45 15.31 -24.36 3.15
CA ALA A 45 14.29 -25.28 3.62
C ALA A 45 12.92 -24.57 3.65
N ASP A 46 11.87 -25.30 3.32
CA ASP A 46 10.52 -24.79 3.54
C ASP A 46 10.26 -24.73 5.06
N PRO A 47 9.94 -23.55 5.66
CA PRO A 47 9.56 -23.42 7.06
C PRO A 47 8.30 -24.20 7.46
N GLY A 48 7.50 -24.66 6.50
CA GLY A 48 6.30 -25.49 6.71
C GLY A 48 5.00 -24.73 6.94
N PHE A 49 4.97 -23.41 6.74
CA PHE A 49 3.78 -22.58 6.93
C PHE A 49 3.67 -21.45 5.89
N VAL A 50 2.43 -21.14 5.51
CA VAL A 50 2.03 -19.95 4.74
C VAL A 50 1.30 -18.99 5.67
N ASP A 51 1.50 -17.68 5.51
CA ASP A 51 0.72 -16.71 6.28
C ASP A 51 -0.70 -16.56 5.69
N SER A 52 -1.66 -16.17 6.53
CA SER A 52 -3.03 -15.90 6.11
C SER A 52 -3.61 -14.69 6.84
N ALA A 53 -4.61 -14.09 6.21
CA ALA A 53 -5.38 -12.97 6.74
C ALA A 53 -6.88 -13.34 6.68
N PRO A 54 -7.38 -14.17 7.62
CA PRO A 54 -8.76 -14.66 7.58
C PRO A 54 -9.78 -13.52 7.60
N ILE A 55 -10.98 -13.77 7.09
CA ILE A 55 -12.07 -12.79 7.12
C ILE A 55 -12.58 -12.64 8.57
N PRO A 56 -12.68 -11.42 9.12
CA PRO A 56 -13.22 -11.18 10.45
C PRO A 56 -14.68 -11.66 10.59
N SER A 57 -15.02 -12.27 11.72
CA SER A 57 -16.38 -12.81 11.99
C SER A 57 -17.36 -11.72 12.45
N VAL A 58 -17.51 -10.66 11.63
CA VAL A 58 -18.42 -9.53 11.87
C VAL A 58 -19.24 -9.19 10.62
N PRO A 59 -20.38 -8.48 10.73
CA PRO A 59 -21.22 -8.11 9.58
C PRO A 59 -20.54 -7.11 8.63
N ALA A 60 -19.76 -7.64 7.68
CA ALA A 60 -18.93 -6.87 6.75
C ALA A 60 -19.71 -5.82 5.94
N PHE A 61 -19.10 -4.66 5.73
CA PHE A 61 -19.67 -3.57 4.94
C PHE A 61 -19.98 -4.00 3.51
N VAL A 62 -19.08 -4.74 2.86
CA VAL A 62 -19.23 -5.18 1.45
C VAL A 62 -20.49 -6.03 1.22
N ASP A 63 -20.90 -6.84 2.21
CA ASP A 63 -22.12 -7.66 2.14
C ASP A 63 -23.39 -6.87 2.48
N ASN A 64 -23.24 -5.72 3.12
CA ASN A 64 -24.33 -4.93 3.71
C ASN A 64 -24.40 -3.50 3.17
N VAL A 65 -23.68 -3.18 2.09
CA VAL A 65 -23.49 -1.81 1.58
C VAL A 65 -24.81 -1.11 1.27
N ALA A 66 -25.81 -1.84 0.77
CA ALA A 66 -27.18 -1.34 0.52
C ALA A 66 -27.91 -0.82 1.78
N THR A 67 -27.43 -1.13 2.99
CA THR A 67 -27.97 -0.62 4.26
C THR A 67 -27.44 0.77 4.63
N ASN A 68 -26.49 1.34 3.88
CA ASN A 68 -26.00 2.70 4.11
C ASN A 68 -27.01 3.75 3.60
N GLN A 69 -28.14 3.85 4.30
CA GLN A 69 -29.30 4.64 3.89
C GLN A 69 -29.85 5.47 5.06
N ARG A 70 -30.70 6.45 4.74
CA ARG A 70 -31.47 7.26 5.71
C ARG A 70 -32.93 7.37 5.25
N GLY A 71 -33.86 7.60 6.18
CA GLY A 71 -35.29 7.67 5.88
C GLY A 71 -36.00 6.31 5.82
N ASP A 72 -35.31 5.23 6.20
CA ASP A 72 -35.87 3.89 6.37
C ASP A 72 -35.58 3.40 7.80
N ALA A 73 -36.62 3.08 8.55
CA ALA A 73 -36.52 2.62 9.94
C ALA A 73 -35.70 1.33 10.09
N ARG A 74 -35.62 0.49 9.04
CA ARG A 74 -34.80 -0.73 9.04
C ARG A 74 -33.31 -0.42 9.16
N TYR A 75 -32.85 0.69 8.62
CA TYR A 75 -31.43 1.08 8.54
C TYR A 75 -31.07 2.23 9.48
N ALA A 76 -31.86 2.41 10.54
CA ALA A 76 -31.75 3.56 11.43
C ALA A 76 -30.86 3.36 12.67
N THR A 77 -30.26 2.18 12.89
CA THR A 77 -29.51 1.88 14.12
C THR A 77 -28.05 1.53 13.86
N LEU A 78 -27.24 1.52 14.92
CA LEU A 78 -25.85 1.02 14.89
C LEU A 78 -25.76 -0.40 14.33
N SER A 79 -26.64 -1.31 14.73
CA SER A 79 -26.56 -2.71 14.28
C SER A 79 -26.98 -2.87 12.83
N THR A 80 -27.92 -2.08 12.32
CA THR A 80 -28.49 -2.28 10.98
C THR A 80 -27.85 -1.45 9.87
N ASN A 81 -27.20 -0.32 10.17
CA ASN A 81 -26.60 0.55 9.16
C ASN A 81 -25.09 0.30 8.98
N ALA A 82 -24.67 -0.16 7.80
CA ALA A 82 -23.27 -0.51 7.55
C ALA A 82 -22.26 0.64 7.75
N ALA A 83 -22.59 1.87 7.30
CA ALA A 83 -21.66 2.99 7.46
C ALA A 83 -21.54 3.47 8.91
N VAL A 84 -22.59 3.31 9.71
CA VAL A 84 -22.53 3.60 11.15
C VAL A 84 -21.65 2.56 11.87
N ARG A 85 -21.68 1.28 11.46
CA ARG A 85 -20.79 0.24 12.01
C ARG A 85 -19.30 0.51 11.72
N VAL A 86 -18.95 0.84 10.48
CA VAL A 86 -17.55 1.07 10.07
C VAL A 86 -16.86 2.14 10.92
N VAL A 87 -17.57 3.20 11.32
CA VAL A 87 -17.00 4.29 12.15
C VAL A 87 -17.52 4.28 13.59
N SER A 88 -17.99 3.13 14.07
CA SER A 88 -18.62 2.96 15.39
C SER A 88 -17.71 3.29 16.58
N ARG A 89 -16.37 3.18 16.42
CA ARG A 89 -15.38 3.53 17.46
C ARG A 89 -15.31 5.03 17.78
N PHE A 90 -16.08 5.88 17.08
CA PHE A 90 -16.34 7.24 17.55
C PHE A 90 -17.20 7.27 18.83
N LEU A 91 -17.95 6.20 19.12
CA LEU A 91 -18.70 6.02 20.36
C LEU A 91 -17.81 5.88 21.61
N ASP A 92 -16.51 5.60 21.45
CA ASP A 92 -15.55 5.62 22.57
C ASP A 92 -15.19 7.04 23.00
N LEU A 93 -15.53 8.04 22.17
CA LEU A 93 -15.19 9.45 22.35
C LEU A 93 -16.44 10.30 22.60
N TRP A 94 -17.52 10.01 21.87
CA TRP A 94 -18.77 10.78 21.84
C TRP A 94 -19.99 9.86 21.68
N GLN A 95 -20.92 9.92 22.63
CA GLN A 95 -22.19 9.22 22.55
C GLN A 95 -23.32 10.19 22.16
N PRO A 96 -24.01 10.04 21.02
CA PRO A 96 -25.13 10.89 20.65
C PRO A 96 -26.34 10.70 21.58
N ALA A 97 -27.16 11.74 21.77
CA ALA A 97 -28.33 11.71 22.67
C ALA A 97 -29.41 10.69 22.28
N THR A 98 -29.45 10.27 21.01
CA THR A 98 -30.18 9.08 20.55
C THR A 98 -29.26 8.28 19.63
N MET A 99 -29.30 6.95 19.76
CA MET A 99 -28.50 6.01 18.95
C MET A 99 -29.23 5.67 17.64
N LEU A 100 -29.67 6.71 16.91
CA LEU A 100 -30.52 6.61 15.72
C LEU A 100 -30.08 7.55 14.59
N VAL A 101 -30.24 7.11 13.34
CA VAL A 101 -30.05 7.90 12.11
C VAL A 101 -31.25 8.85 11.92
N ASP A 102 -31.33 9.92 12.73
CA ASP A 102 -32.56 10.71 12.90
C ASP A 102 -32.37 12.25 12.82
N ALA A 103 -31.16 12.81 12.78
CA ALA A 103 -31.01 14.27 12.78
C ALA A 103 -31.54 14.89 11.47
N GLY A 104 -32.62 15.68 11.54
CA GLY A 104 -33.27 16.23 10.34
C GLY A 104 -33.85 15.19 9.37
N VAL A 105 -34.09 13.95 9.83
CA VAL A 105 -34.62 12.85 9.03
C VAL A 105 -35.78 12.18 9.76
N SER A 106 -36.85 11.87 9.03
CA SER A 106 -37.95 11.03 9.49
C SER A 106 -38.03 9.73 8.70
N ALA A 107 -38.59 8.68 9.31
CA ALA A 107 -38.94 7.44 8.63
C ALA A 107 -40.24 6.87 9.22
N PRO A 108 -41.18 6.36 8.41
CA PRO A 108 -42.32 5.61 8.92
C PRO A 108 -41.86 4.31 9.58
N ALA A 109 -42.66 3.77 10.50
CA ALA A 109 -42.44 2.44 11.06
C ALA A 109 -42.52 1.38 9.94
N PHE A 110 -41.70 0.33 10.04
CA PHE A 110 -41.69 -0.79 9.09
C PHE A 110 -41.69 -2.11 9.86
N GLY A 111 -42.83 -2.81 9.92
CA GLY A 111 -42.95 -4.06 10.68
C GLY A 111 -42.59 -3.85 12.16
N THR A 112 -41.53 -4.50 12.64
CA THR A 112 -41.01 -4.36 14.00
C THR A 112 -40.08 -3.16 14.21
N PHE A 113 -39.67 -2.47 13.14
CA PHE A 113 -38.81 -1.29 13.23
C PHE A 113 -39.67 -0.04 13.53
N PRO A 114 -39.45 0.66 14.66
CA PRO A 114 -40.25 1.81 15.06
C PRO A 114 -40.03 3.02 14.15
N ALA A 115 -41.02 3.92 14.10
CA ALA A 115 -40.89 5.16 13.34
C ALA A 115 -39.75 6.04 13.88
N ILE A 116 -39.05 6.71 12.96
CA ILE A 116 -37.98 7.65 13.27
C ILE A 116 -38.53 9.07 13.17
N SER A 117 -38.43 9.81 14.27
CA SER A 117 -38.78 11.24 14.34
C SER A 117 -37.50 12.09 14.32
N PRO A 118 -37.50 13.26 13.65
CA PRO A 118 -36.30 14.09 13.56
C PRO A 118 -35.77 14.51 14.94
N SER A 119 -34.48 14.28 15.18
CA SER A 119 -33.84 14.76 16.41
C SER A 119 -33.70 16.29 16.39
N THR A 120 -33.95 16.92 17.54
CA THR A 120 -33.82 18.36 17.78
C THR A 120 -32.37 18.82 17.99
N CYS A 121 -31.40 17.91 17.97
CA CYS A 121 -30.00 18.20 18.25
C CYS A 121 -29.35 19.08 17.16
N SER A 122 -28.69 20.16 17.61
CA SER A 122 -27.90 21.12 16.81
C SER A 122 -26.46 20.67 16.49
N GLY A 123 -26.07 19.52 17.05
CA GLY A 123 -24.74 18.94 17.09
C GLY A 123 -23.76 19.50 18.12
N LEU A 124 -24.21 20.42 18.99
CA LEU A 124 -23.38 21.10 19.98
C LEU A 124 -23.77 20.71 21.41
N PRO A 125 -22.84 20.20 22.24
CA PRO A 125 -23.14 19.77 23.61
C PRO A 125 -23.65 20.92 24.51
N ASN A 126 -23.17 22.14 24.28
CA ASN A 126 -23.46 23.30 25.11
C ASN A 126 -24.58 24.21 24.55
N SER A 127 -25.39 23.72 23.60
CA SER A 127 -26.42 24.53 22.92
C SER A 127 -27.73 24.70 23.69
N GLY A 128 -27.81 24.23 24.94
CA GLY A 128 -29.04 24.16 25.73
C GLY A 128 -29.99 23.02 25.34
N VAL A 129 -29.74 22.35 24.21
CA VAL A 129 -30.39 21.09 23.81
C VAL A 129 -29.36 19.97 23.93
N SER A 130 -29.68 18.91 24.68
CA SER A 130 -28.78 17.76 24.82
C SER A 130 -28.57 17.07 23.47
N CYS A 131 -27.31 17.05 23.03
CA CYS A 131 -26.90 16.49 21.74
C CYS A 131 -26.12 15.18 21.86
N GLY A 132 -25.48 14.97 22.99
CA GLY A 132 -24.64 13.83 23.28
C GLY A 132 -23.77 14.07 24.49
N THR A 133 -23.05 13.02 24.89
CA THR A 133 -22.14 12.99 26.04
C THR A 133 -20.71 12.86 25.54
N ILE A 134 -19.83 13.72 26.06
CA ILE A 134 -18.38 13.59 25.90
C ILE A 134 -17.91 12.42 26.78
N LEU A 135 -17.30 11.41 26.17
CA LEU A 135 -16.75 10.23 26.85
C LEU A 135 -15.23 10.27 26.94
N ASN A 136 -14.56 10.90 25.97
CA ASN A 136 -13.12 11.14 26.00
C ASN A 136 -12.81 12.61 25.67
N ASP A 137 -12.88 13.46 26.68
CA ASP A 137 -12.64 14.90 26.55
C ASP A 137 -11.22 15.22 26.05
N ALA A 138 -10.20 14.47 26.49
CA ALA A 138 -8.82 14.70 26.08
C ALA A 138 -8.64 14.56 24.56
N VAL A 139 -9.23 13.52 23.95
CA VAL A 139 -9.19 13.31 22.50
C VAL A 139 -10.03 14.34 21.75
N LEU A 140 -11.25 14.64 22.21
CA LEU A 140 -12.11 15.61 21.52
C LEU A 140 -11.56 17.05 21.62
N SER A 141 -10.98 17.42 22.76
CA SER A 141 -10.27 18.70 22.93
C SER A 141 -9.02 18.76 22.06
N ALA A 142 -8.20 17.70 22.00
CA ALA A 142 -7.06 17.65 21.08
C ALA A 142 -7.49 17.73 19.60
N ASN A 143 -8.60 17.09 19.23
CA ASN A 143 -9.19 17.11 17.90
C ASN A 143 -9.58 18.54 17.47
N VAL A 144 -10.22 19.33 18.35
CA VAL A 144 -10.56 20.73 18.07
C VAL A 144 -9.31 21.63 18.12
N GLN A 145 -8.41 21.41 19.07
CA GLN A 145 -7.17 22.20 19.21
C GLN A 145 -6.25 22.05 17.99
N TYR A 146 -6.20 20.87 17.35
CA TYR A 146 -5.50 20.70 16.08
C TYR A 146 -6.05 21.66 15.02
N VAL A 147 -7.37 21.82 14.90
CA VAL A 147 -8.00 22.72 13.93
C VAL A 147 -7.70 24.19 14.25
N ILE A 148 -7.73 24.58 15.54
CA ILE A 148 -7.36 25.94 15.97
C ILE A 148 -5.92 26.26 15.53
N ASN A 149 -4.98 25.36 15.86
CA ASN A 149 -3.56 25.50 15.50
C ASN A 149 -3.37 25.57 13.98
N ALA A 150 -3.97 24.62 13.24
CA ALA A 150 -3.84 24.52 11.79
C ALA A 150 -4.45 25.71 11.05
N THR A 151 -5.59 26.25 11.52
CA THR A 151 -6.25 27.40 10.89
C THR A 151 -5.58 28.73 11.22
N THR A 152 -5.00 28.87 12.42
CA THR A 152 -4.27 30.07 12.84
C THR A 152 -2.88 30.15 12.19
N ALA A 153 -2.21 29.02 12.00
CA ALA A 153 -0.89 28.95 11.34
C ALA A 153 -0.95 28.81 9.81
N ARG A 154 -2.15 28.78 9.22
CA ARG A 154 -2.38 28.52 7.78
C ARG A 154 -1.72 29.59 6.90
N THR A 155 -0.88 29.16 5.96
CA THR A 155 -0.30 30.04 4.94
C THR A 155 -1.32 30.45 3.88
N PRO A 156 -1.10 31.56 3.14
CA PRO A 156 -1.97 31.93 2.00
C PRO A 156 -2.12 30.79 0.98
N GLN A 157 -1.03 30.09 0.66
CA GLN A 157 -1.04 28.97 -0.30
C GLN A 157 -1.88 27.79 0.20
N GLN A 158 -1.88 27.52 1.51
CA GLN A 158 -2.77 26.52 2.13
C GLN A 158 -4.23 26.98 2.14
N ALA A 159 -4.50 28.28 2.29
CA ALA A 159 -5.85 28.83 2.18
C ALA A 159 -6.40 28.70 0.75
N ASP A 160 -5.59 29.00 -0.27
CA ASP A 160 -5.96 28.82 -1.68
C ASP A 160 -6.17 27.34 -2.03
N ALA A 161 -5.27 26.45 -1.59
CA ALA A 161 -5.43 25.00 -1.77
C ALA A 161 -6.72 24.48 -1.11
N ALA A 162 -7.01 24.94 0.12
CA ALA A 162 -8.25 24.62 0.82
C ALA A 162 -9.50 25.18 0.13
N TYR A 163 -9.41 26.37 -0.50
CA TYR A 163 -10.49 26.94 -1.30
C TYR A 163 -10.77 26.09 -2.54
N TYR A 164 -9.75 25.76 -3.34
CA TYR A 164 -9.94 24.92 -4.53
C TYR A 164 -10.51 23.55 -4.17
N ASP A 165 -10.01 22.92 -3.12
CA ASP A 165 -10.47 21.61 -2.66
C ASP A 165 -11.86 21.64 -1.99
N ASP A 166 -12.35 22.78 -1.50
CA ASP A 166 -13.75 22.94 -1.12
C ASP A 166 -14.66 23.21 -2.32
N ARG A 167 -14.30 24.15 -3.19
CA ARG A 167 -15.25 24.69 -4.16
C ARG A 167 -15.35 23.89 -5.45
N ARG A 168 -14.26 23.26 -5.91
CA ARG A 168 -14.24 22.40 -7.11
C ARG A 168 -14.89 21.05 -6.88
N GLY A 169 -15.27 20.35 -7.96
CA GLY A 169 -15.55 18.91 -7.90
C GLY A 169 -14.38 18.13 -7.29
N LYS A 170 -14.63 17.17 -6.39
CA LYS A 170 -13.56 16.44 -5.67
C LYS A 170 -12.81 15.50 -6.61
N GLY A 171 -13.53 14.78 -7.46
CA GLY A 171 -12.99 14.00 -8.57
C GLY A 171 -12.11 14.83 -9.49
N TYR A 172 -12.47 16.09 -9.80
CA TYR A 172 -11.59 17.00 -10.53
C TYR A 172 -10.33 17.33 -9.71
N SER A 173 -10.48 17.75 -8.46
CA SER A 173 -9.37 18.18 -7.59
C SER A 173 -8.33 17.09 -7.32
N VAL A 174 -8.74 15.81 -7.17
CA VAL A 174 -7.79 14.73 -6.90
C VAL A 174 -6.96 14.31 -8.12
N THR A 175 -7.35 14.70 -9.34
CA THR A 175 -6.54 14.40 -10.54
C THR A 175 -5.14 15.01 -10.50
N ASP A 176 -4.86 16.04 -9.68
CA ASP A 176 -3.50 16.54 -9.46
C ASP A 176 -2.52 15.45 -8.98
N GLY A 177 -3.01 14.37 -8.34
CA GLY A 177 -2.21 13.23 -7.92
C GLY A 177 -1.66 12.38 -9.07
N MET A 178 -2.21 12.55 -10.28
CA MET A 178 -1.71 11.94 -11.52
C MET A 178 -0.36 12.53 -11.97
N GLY A 179 0.06 13.68 -11.41
CA GLY A 179 1.33 14.32 -11.74
C GLY A 179 1.44 14.57 -13.26
N PRO A 180 2.47 14.02 -13.96
CA PRO A 180 2.59 14.10 -15.42
C PRO A 180 1.35 13.66 -16.21
N LEU A 181 0.55 12.73 -15.67
CA LEU A 181 -0.66 12.22 -16.34
C LEU A 181 -1.89 13.16 -16.18
N THR A 182 -1.84 14.19 -15.35
CA THR A 182 -3.01 15.05 -15.01
C THR A 182 -3.68 15.66 -16.24
N ALA A 183 -2.89 16.18 -17.20
CA ALA A 183 -3.43 16.79 -18.41
C ALA A 183 -4.06 15.76 -19.36
N ALA A 184 -3.41 14.60 -19.54
CA ALA A 184 -3.92 13.51 -20.35
C ALA A 184 -5.23 12.94 -19.76
N TRP A 185 -5.28 12.75 -18.44
CA TRP A 185 -6.47 12.33 -17.72
C TRP A 185 -7.64 13.30 -17.93
N ARG A 186 -7.46 14.59 -17.65
CA ARG A 186 -8.52 15.60 -17.80
C ARG A 186 -9.01 15.70 -19.25
N THR A 187 -8.10 15.59 -20.22
CA THR A 187 -8.44 15.56 -21.65
C THR A 187 -9.28 14.34 -22.01
N ALA A 188 -8.86 13.14 -21.59
CA ALA A 188 -9.58 11.89 -21.89
C ALA A 188 -10.96 11.84 -21.22
N ALA A 189 -11.04 12.20 -19.94
CA ALA A 189 -12.28 12.28 -19.18
C ALA A 189 -13.19 13.45 -19.63
N GLN A 190 -12.67 14.41 -20.40
CA GLN A 190 -13.35 15.65 -20.77
C GLN A 190 -13.76 16.47 -19.53
N GLN A 191 -12.91 16.48 -18.50
CA GLN A 191 -13.14 17.14 -17.22
C GLN A 191 -12.91 18.65 -17.28
N THR A 192 -13.80 19.40 -16.65
CA THR A 192 -13.81 20.86 -16.58
C THR A 192 -14.11 21.34 -15.16
N THR A 193 -13.70 22.58 -14.86
CA THR A 193 -14.09 23.32 -13.65
C THR A 193 -14.29 24.78 -14.03
N SER A 194 -15.28 25.45 -13.44
CA SER A 194 -15.44 26.90 -13.57
C SER A 194 -14.56 27.69 -12.60
N ILE A 195 -13.96 27.01 -11.61
CA ILE A 195 -13.17 27.64 -10.54
C ILE A 195 -11.68 27.51 -10.88
N THR A 196 -11.20 28.36 -11.79
CA THR A 196 -9.80 28.39 -12.24
C THR A 196 -8.90 29.26 -11.34
N SER A 197 -9.48 30.19 -10.59
CA SER A 197 -8.80 31.07 -9.62
C SER A 197 -9.65 31.24 -8.35
N VAL A 198 -9.10 31.89 -7.32
CA VAL A 198 -9.87 32.39 -6.17
C VAL A 198 -10.42 33.79 -6.52
N PRO A 199 -11.75 33.99 -6.59
CA PRO A 199 -12.35 35.31 -6.86
C PRO A 199 -12.02 36.33 -5.76
N ALA A 200 -11.82 37.60 -6.14
CA ALA A 200 -11.44 38.66 -5.22
C ALA A 200 -12.52 38.99 -4.16
N ASP A 201 -13.77 38.68 -4.47
CA ASP A 201 -14.98 38.83 -3.64
C ASP A 201 -15.46 37.51 -3.02
N ALA A 202 -14.67 36.43 -3.11
CA ALA A 202 -15.01 35.13 -2.51
C ALA A 202 -15.16 35.15 -0.97
N THR A 203 -14.73 36.24 -0.31
CA THR A 203 -14.98 36.47 1.12
C THR A 203 -16.43 36.83 1.45
N THR A 204 -17.22 37.22 0.43
CA THR A 204 -18.65 37.60 0.57
C THR A 204 -19.57 36.84 -0.38
N VAL A 205 -19.04 36.25 -1.46
CA VAL A 205 -19.81 35.53 -2.48
C VAL A 205 -19.47 34.04 -2.49
N LEU A 206 -20.50 33.18 -2.43
CA LEU A 206 -20.36 31.73 -2.55
C LEU A 206 -20.29 31.30 -4.02
N TYR A 207 -19.14 30.81 -4.46
CA TYR A 207 -18.94 30.22 -5.78
C TYR A 207 -19.13 28.71 -5.75
N ASN A 208 -20.04 28.17 -6.56
CA ASN A 208 -20.17 26.73 -6.77
C ASN A 208 -19.55 26.37 -8.13
N ASP A 209 -18.77 25.28 -8.17
CA ASP A 209 -18.24 24.78 -9.43
C ASP A 209 -19.38 24.28 -10.33
N SER A 210 -19.33 24.68 -11.59
CA SER A 210 -20.32 24.32 -12.63
C SER A 210 -19.70 23.46 -13.73
N GLY A 211 -18.46 22.98 -13.53
CA GLY A 211 -17.84 21.97 -14.38
C GLY A 211 -18.31 20.55 -14.07
N ASN A 212 -17.83 19.58 -14.84
CA ASN A 212 -18.17 18.16 -14.70
C ASN A 212 -17.13 17.40 -13.86
N ASN A 213 -17.49 17.14 -12.59
CA ASN A 213 -16.62 16.58 -11.54
C ASN A 213 -15.70 15.44 -12.01
N VAL A 214 -16.27 14.32 -12.49
CA VAL A 214 -15.52 13.12 -12.92
C VAL A 214 -15.35 13.01 -14.44
N GLY A 215 -16.02 13.87 -15.23
CA GLY A 215 -15.93 13.89 -16.69
C GLY A 215 -17.25 13.59 -17.41
N VAL A 216 -17.14 13.11 -18.66
CA VAL A 216 -18.25 12.68 -19.53
C VAL A 216 -18.27 11.16 -19.65
N GLY A 217 -19.40 10.53 -19.31
CA GLY A 217 -19.61 9.06 -19.35
C GLY A 217 -19.82 8.50 -20.75
N SER A 218 -19.85 7.16 -20.88
CA SER A 218 -19.94 6.50 -22.20
C SER A 218 -21.29 6.76 -22.90
N SER A 219 -22.38 6.76 -22.12
CA SER A 219 -23.73 7.11 -22.59
C SER A 219 -23.86 8.58 -23.03
N SER A 220 -22.94 9.43 -22.60
CA SER A 220 -22.89 10.87 -22.92
C SER A 220 -21.92 11.20 -24.07
N GLY A 221 -21.43 10.18 -24.79
CA GLY A 221 -20.65 10.35 -26.02
C GLY A 221 -19.12 10.22 -25.87
N ASN A 222 -18.60 9.94 -24.67
CA ASN A 222 -17.16 9.71 -24.48
C ASN A 222 -16.78 8.26 -24.84
N ALA A 223 -16.55 8.00 -26.12
CA ALA A 223 -16.21 6.64 -26.59
C ALA A 223 -14.82 6.15 -26.14
N SER A 224 -13.85 7.05 -25.91
CA SER A 224 -12.45 6.69 -25.61
C SER A 224 -12.12 6.61 -24.12
N PHE A 225 -12.91 7.21 -23.24
CA PHE A 225 -12.69 7.20 -21.78
C PHE A 225 -13.97 7.09 -20.94
N GLY A 226 -15.13 6.98 -21.58
CA GLY A 226 -16.41 7.04 -20.88
C GLY A 226 -16.64 5.91 -19.87
N LYS A 227 -16.03 4.73 -20.02
CA LYS A 227 -16.13 3.63 -19.04
C LYS A 227 -15.35 3.90 -17.76
N VAL A 228 -14.24 4.65 -17.85
CA VAL A 228 -13.55 5.18 -16.66
C VAL A 228 -14.45 6.13 -15.88
N VAL A 229 -15.15 7.01 -16.59
CA VAL A 229 -16.08 7.97 -15.98
C VAL A 229 -17.33 7.28 -15.44
N ASP A 230 -17.89 6.29 -16.15
CA ASP A 230 -19.02 5.48 -15.68
C ASP A 230 -18.66 4.78 -14.35
N LEU A 231 -17.51 4.10 -14.28
CA LEU A 231 -17.02 3.46 -13.05
C LEU A 231 -16.89 4.46 -11.89
N LEU A 232 -16.32 5.64 -12.13
CA LEU A 232 -16.19 6.68 -11.09
C LEU A 232 -17.55 7.17 -10.56
N ASN A 233 -18.58 7.19 -11.41
CA ASN A 233 -19.95 7.47 -10.97
C ASN A 233 -20.54 6.29 -10.16
N GLU A 234 -20.31 5.05 -10.59
CA GLU A 234 -20.74 3.84 -9.87
C GLU A 234 -20.16 3.72 -8.47
N MET A 235 -18.93 4.22 -8.25
CA MET A 235 -18.36 4.32 -6.90
C MET A 235 -19.24 5.16 -5.96
N GLY A 236 -20.03 6.11 -6.46
CA GLY A 236 -20.98 6.89 -5.68
C GLY A 236 -22.17 6.09 -5.11
N ASN A 237 -22.43 4.89 -5.61
CA ASN A 237 -23.56 4.07 -5.18
C ASN A 237 -23.41 3.66 -3.70
N ASN A 238 -24.45 3.91 -2.90
CA ASN A 238 -24.44 3.69 -1.44
C ASN A 238 -23.26 4.34 -0.69
N ALA A 239 -22.62 5.37 -1.26
CA ALA A 239 -21.41 6.01 -0.73
C ALA A 239 -21.68 7.16 0.27
N SER A 240 -22.93 7.35 0.69
CA SER A 240 -23.31 8.55 1.45
C SER A 240 -22.69 8.58 2.84
N THR A 241 -22.12 9.72 3.24
CA THR A 241 -21.73 9.97 4.64
C THR A 241 -22.90 10.41 5.52
N GLU A 242 -24.07 10.68 4.91
CA GLU A 242 -25.23 11.19 5.63
C GLU A 242 -25.69 10.27 6.76
N PRO A 243 -25.85 8.94 6.59
CA PRO A 243 -26.36 8.12 7.69
C PRO A 243 -25.48 8.19 8.95
N SER A 244 -24.15 8.17 8.81
CA SER A 244 -23.22 8.39 9.93
C SER A 244 -23.35 9.81 10.51
N LYS A 245 -23.38 10.88 9.69
CA LYS A 245 -23.60 12.25 10.18
C LYS A 245 -24.88 12.40 11.00
N ARG A 246 -25.95 11.74 10.55
CA ARG A 246 -27.31 11.82 11.13
C ARG A 246 -27.44 10.98 12.41
N PHE A 247 -26.58 9.97 12.56
CA PHE A 247 -26.42 9.15 13.76
C PHE A 247 -25.55 9.82 14.84
N PHE A 248 -24.33 10.23 14.50
CA PHE A 248 -23.37 10.79 15.47
C PHE A 248 -23.65 12.24 15.84
N LYS A 249 -24.19 13.03 14.92
CA LYS A 249 -24.63 14.43 15.15
C LYS A 249 -23.53 15.30 15.75
N TYR A 250 -22.27 15.04 15.43
CA TYR A 250 -21.14 15.79 15.97
C TYR A 250 -20.93 17.03 15.12
N ALA A 251 -21.06 18.25 15.68
CA ALA A 251 -20.91 19.49 14.91
C ALA A 251 -19.48 19.72 14.37
N ARG A 252 -19.36 20.58 13.34
CA ARG A 252 -18.08 21.04 12.78
C ARG A 252 -17.22 21.81 13.79
N PRO A 253 -15.89 21.80 13.66
CA PRO A 253 -14.99 22.40 14.65
C PRO A 253 -15.20 23.92 14.85
N TYR A 254 -15.54 24.69 13.81
CA TYR A 254 -15.85 26.13 13.96
C TYR A 254 -17.10 26.42 14.81
N ARG A 255 -17.98 25.44 14.99
CA ARG A 255 -19.13 25.55 15.91
C ARG A 255 -18.75 25.15 17.34
N TRP A 256 -17.75 24.27 17.50
CA TRP A 256 -17.23 23.85 18.81
C TRP A 256 -16.33 24.91 19.44
N SER A 257 -15.60 25.69 18.66
CA SER A 257 -14.76 26.78 19.15
C SER A 257 -14.71 27.96 18.18
N THR A 258 -14.96 29.16 18.71
CA THR A 258 -14.80 30.44 18.01
C THR A 258 -13.33 30.79 17.72
N SER A 259 -12.37 30.03 18.25
CA SER A 259 -10.94 30.16 17.93
C SER A 259 -10.53 29.45 16.64
N VAL A 260 -11.43 28.68 16.00
CA VAL A 260 -11.19 28.07 14.68
C VAL A 260 -11.41 29.13 13.61
N VAL A 261 -10.38 29.42 12.81
CA VAL A 261 -10.44 30.44 11.77
C VAL A 261 -10.79 29.80 10.43
N VAL A 262 -12.09 29.74 10.10
CA VAL A 262 -12.55 29.36 8.76
C VAL A 262 -11.83 30.22 7.71
N ALA A 263 -11.42 29.61 6.60
CA ALA A 263 -10.76 30.36 5.53
C ALA A 263 -11.68 31.50 5.06
N PRO A 264 -11.24 32.78 5.00
CA PRO A 264 -12.15 33.90 4.73
C PRO A 264 -12.95 33.74 3.43
N THR A 265 -12.34 33.16 2.40
CA THR A 265 -12.94 32.85 1.09
C THR A 265 -13.91 31.66 1.11
N LEU A 266 -14.09 31.01 2.26
CA LEU A 266 -15.02 29.89 2.52
C LEU A 266 -16.05 30.20 3.60
N VAL A 267 -16.01 31.37 4.25
CA VAL A 267 -17.06 31.79 5.19
C VAL A 267 -18.46 31.79 4.54
N PRO A 268 -18.65 32.23 3.27
CA PRO A 268 -19.94 32.09 2.59
C PRO A 268 -20.43 30.64 2.36
N ALA A 269 -19.58 29.64 2.60
CA ALA A 269 -19.93 28.22 2.49
C ALA A 269 -20.34 27.58 3.85
N GLU A 270 -20.32 28.35 4.95
CA GLU A 270 -20.85 27.88 6.23
C GLU A 270 -22.36 27.66 6.16
N SER A 271 -22.83 26.49 6.62
CA SER A 271 -24.26 26.21 6.68
C SER A 271 -24.96 27.10 7.72
N THR A 272 -26.13 27.63 7.37
CA THR A 272 -27.01 28.31 8.33
C THR A 272 -27.82 27.34 9.20
N THR A 273 -27.72 26.03 8.97
CA THR A 273 -28.53 24.99 9.64
C THR A 273 -27.67 24.01 10.44
N PRO A 274 -27.39 24.26 11.75
CA PRO A 274 -26.50 23.41 12.54
C PRO A 274 -26.96 21.95 12.65
N ALA A 275 -28.27 21.72 12.85
CA ALA A 275 -28.84 20.39 13.06
C ALA A 275 -28.63 19.41 11.89
N THR A 276 -28.40 19.92 10.67
CA THR A 276 -28.08 19.10 9.50
C THR A 276 -26.61 19.17 9.08
N ASP A 277 -25.80 20.04 9.71
CA ASP A 277 -24.41 20.34 9.33
C ASP A 277 -23.38 19.63 10.23
N GLY A 278 -23.48 18.29 10.30
CA GLY A 278 -22.55 17.47 11.06
C GLY A 278 -21.12 17.50 10.48
N GLY A 279 -20.12 17.61 11.34
CA GLY A 279 -18.71 17.38 11.03
C GLY A 279 -18.42 15.91 10.78
N PHE A 280 -18.52 15.08 11.82
CA PHE A 280 -18.21 13.65 11.74
C PHE A 280 -19.31 12.88 10.95
N ILE A 281 -19.02 12.17 9.85
CA ILE A 281 -17.75 12.05 9.11
C ILE A 281 -17.70 13.00 7.92
N SER A 282 -16.51 13.31 7.39
CA SER A 282 -16.34 14.24 6.28
C SER A 282 -16.77 13.65 4.93
N GLY A 283 -17.85 14.19 4.36
CA GLY A 283 -18.32 13.86 3.00
C GLY A 283 -17.31 14.18 1.91
N HIS A 284 -16.67 15.36 2.00
CA HIS A 284 -15.64 15.78 1.04
C HIS A 284 -14.41 14.87 1.07
N THR A 285 -14.00 14.40 2.25
CA THR A 285 -12.91 13.42 2.36
C THR A 285 -13.36 12.07 1.80
N ALA A 286 -14.58 11.64 2.10
CA ALA A 286 -15.09 10.35 1.62
C ALA A 286 -15.16 10.30 0.09
N GLU A 287 -15.66 11.36 -0.56
CA GLU A 287 -15.68 11.51 -2.02
C GLU A 287 -14.26 11.46 -2.59
N ALA A 288 -13.36 12.30 -2.08
CA ALA A 288 -11.99 12.42 -2.59
C ALA A 288 -11.13 11.17 -2.40
N VAL A 289 -11.21 10.51 -1.24
CA VAL A 289 -10.47 9.26 -0.99
C VAL A 289 -11.00 8.14 -1.88
N ARG A 290 -12.32 8.06 -2.07
CA ARG A 290 -12.94 7.06 -2.94
C ARG A 290 -12.52 7.25 -4.40
N ASP A 291 -12.69 8.46 -4.93
CA ASP A 291 -12.32 8.78 -6.31
C ASP A 291 -10.83 8.56 -6.55
N ALA A 292 -9.97 9.00 -5.61
CA ALA A 292 -8.54 8.79 -5.68
C ALA A 292 -8.14 7.31 -5.57
N THR A 293 -8.84 6.50 -4.78
CA THR A 293 -8.57 5.05 -4.66
C THR A 293 -8.98 4.30 -5.93
N THR A 294 -10.11 4.66 -6.55
CA THR A 294 -10.52 4.09 -7.84
C THR A 294 -9.60 4.55 -8.96
N MET A 295 -9.14 5.79 -8.96
CA MET A 295 -8.11 6.28 -9.88
C MET A 295 -6.76 5.58 -9.69
N ALA A 296 -6.34 5.31 -8.44
CA ALA A 296 -5.17 4.51 -8.13
C ALA A 296 -5.30 3.06 -8.63
N TRP A 297 -6.51 2.49 -8.57
CA TRP A 297 -6.82 1.17 -9.12
C TRP A 297 -6.78 1.16 -10.65
N LEU A 298 -7.25 2.23 -11.31
CA LEU A 298 -7.23 2.37 -12.77
C LEU A 298 -5.85 2.70 -13.35
N VAL A 299 -4.97 3.32 -12.56
CA VAL A 299 -3.60 3.71 -12.94
C VAL A 299 -2.64 3.34 -11.79
N PRO A 300 -2.31 2.04 -11.64
CA PRO A 300 -1.49 1.56 -10.54
C PRO A 300 -0.05 2.11 -10.56
N GLU A 301 0.41 2.65 -11.70
CA GLU A 301 1.66 3.42 -11.82
C GLU A 301 1.63 4.77 -11.08
N ARG A 302 0.49 5.21 -10.55
CA ARG A 302 0.35 6.41 -9.70
C ARG A 302 -0.32 6.10 -8.36
N PHE A 303 -0.29 4.84 -7.94
CA PHE A 303 -1.11 4.36 -6.81
C PHE A 303 -0.85 5.13 -5.53
N GLN A 304 0.42 5.31 -5.15
CA GLN A 304 0.84 5.95 -3.90
C GLN A 304 0.54 7.47 -3.90
N GLU A 305 0.77 8.13 -5.04
CA GLU A 305 0.51 9.56 -5.23
C GLU A 305 -0.99 9.85 -5.20
N MET A 306 -1.81 9.01 -5.85
CA MET A 306 -3.26 9.14 -5.82
C MET A 306 -3.85 8.95 -4.42
N VAL A 307 -3.53 7.85 -3.71
CA VAL A 307 -4.06 7.68 -2.34
C VAL A 307 -3.59 8.80 -1.40
N SER A 308 -2.38 9.32 -1.58
CA SER A 308 -1.86 10.47 -0.83
C SER A 308 -2.59 11.77 -1.15
N ARG A 309 -2.96 11.99 -2.41
CA ARG A 309 -3.75 13.16 -2.84
C ARG A 309 -5.18 13.15 -2.29
N GLY A 310 -5.80 11.98 -2.17
CA GLY A 310 -7.11 11.82 -1.51
C GLY A 310 -7.06 12.22 -0.02
N LEU A 311 -6.03 11.76 0.71
CA LEU A 311 -5.80 12.14 2.10
C LEU A 311 -5.45 13.63 2.26
N GLU A 312 -4.71 14.21 1.32
CA GLU A 312 -4.41 15.65 1.28
C GLU A 312 -5.67 16.51 1.13
N LEU A 313 -6.65 16.07 0.33
CA LEU A 313 -7.92 16.79 0.23
C LEU A 313 -8.63 16.83 1.60
N GLY A 314 -8.59 15.71 2.34
CA GLY A 314 -9.08 15.65 3.72
C GLY A 314 -8.38 16.68 4.63
N GLU A 315 -7.05 16.74 4.59
CA GLU A 315 -6.27 17.76 5.31
C GLU A 315 -6.64 19.20 4.91
N ASN A 316 -6.85 19.46 3.62
CA ASN A 316 -7.34 20.75 3.14
C ASN A 316 -8.73 21.12 3.72
N ARG A 317 -9.51 20.14 4.21
CA ARG A 317 -10.76 20.41 4.95
C ARG A 317 -10.56 20.79 6.41
N ILE A 318 -9.45 20.37 7.01
CA ILE A 318 -9.00 20.86 8.31
C ILE A 318 -8.43 22.28 8.17
N LEU A 319 -7.58 22.50 7.17
CA LEU A 319 -7.03 23.83 6.86
C LEU A 319 -8.14 24.82 6.48
N ALA A 320 -9.24 24.39 5.85
CA ALA A 320 -10.42 25.23 5.63
C ALA A 320 -11.13 25.68 6.94
N GLY A 321 -10.89 25.02 8.07
CA GLY A 321 -11.67 25.16 9.31
C GLY A 321 -13.00 24.39 9.30
N MET A 322 -13.29 23.64 8.24
CA MET A 322 -14.60 23.02 7.98
C MET A 322 -14.78 21.62 8.57
N HIS A 323 -13.69 20.92 8.86
CA HIS A 323 -13.67 19.55 9.39
C HIS A 323 -12.54 19.32 10.39
N SER A 324 -12.74 18.36 11.29
CA SER A 324 -11.74 17.94 12.27
C SER A 324 -10.90 16.73 11.79
N PRO A 325 -9.70 16.48 12.35
CA PRO A 325 -8.96 15.23 12.16
C PRO A 325 -9.81 13.96 12.25
N LEU A 326 -10.68 13.84 13.25
CA LEU A 326 -11.57 12.67 13.39
C LEU A 326 -12.60 12.59 12.25
N ASP A 327 -13.15 13.72 11.80
CA ASP A 327 -14.11 13.75 10.68
C ASP A 327 -13.48 13.17 9.41
N VAL A 328 -12.21 13.51 9.13
CA VAL A 328 -11.52 13.11 7.90
C VAL A 328 -10.99 11.68 7.99
N ILE A 329 -10.56 11.22 9.17
CA ILE A 329 -10.24 9.80 9.42
C ILE A 329 -11.48 8.93 9.18
N GLY A 330 -12.63 9.29 9.75
CA GLY A 330 -13.89 8.58 9.52
C GLY A 330 -14.36 8.65 8.06
N GLY A 331 -14.12 9.77 7.37
CA GLY A 331 -14.39 9.92 5.94
C GLY A 331 -13.56 8.96 5.08
N ARG A 332 -12.25 8.82 5.39
CA ARG A 332 -11.36 7.83 4.76
C ARG A 332 -11.85 6.40 5.02
N MET A 333 -12.22 6.06 6.26
CA MET A 333 -12.67 4.70 6.61
C MET A 333 -13.87 4.26 5.78
N LEU A 334 -14.91 5.11 5.70
CA LEU A 334 -16.07 4.78 4.87
C LEU A 334 -15.71 4.72 3.38
N ALA A 335 -14.84 5.61 2.89
CA ALA A 335 -14.41 5.60 1.49
C ALA A 335 -13.74 4.28 1.09
N LEU A 336 -12.84 3.74 1.93
CA LEU A 336 -12.19 2.46 1.64
C LEU A 336 -13.20 1.30 1.61
N ALA A 337 -14.12 1.26 2.58
CA ALA A 337 -15.17 0.25 2.65
C ALA A 337 -16.11 0.30 1.42
N VAL A 338 -16.50 1.50 0.99
CA VAL A 338 -17.32 1.76 -0.20
C VAL A 338 -16.56 1.41 -1.48
N SER A 339 -15.30 1.82 -1.62
CA SER A 339 -14.47 1.50 -2.80
C SER A 339 -14.33 -0.01 -2.97
N ALA A 340 -14.06 -0.76 -1.89
CA ALA A 340 -13.97 -2.21 -1.97
C ALA A 340 -15.33 -2.85 -2.32
N ALA A 341 -16.43 -2.40 -1.72
CA ALA A 341 -17.77 -2.90 -2.01
C ALA A 341 -18.16 -2.68 -3.48
N ASN A 342 -17.96 -1.47 -3.99
CA ASN A 342 -18.37 -1.10 -5.34
C ASN A 342 -17.42 -1.66 -6.41
N LEU A 343 -16.09 -1.71 -6.18
CA LEU A 343 -15.19 -2.45 -7.09
C LEU A 343 -15.53 -3.94 -7.16
N THR A 344 -16.05 -4.53 -6.07
CA THR A 344 -16.52 -5.93 -6.08
C THR A 344 -17.85 -6.08 -6.83
N ALA A 345 -18.77 -5.13 -6.66
CA ALA A 345 -20.09 -5.15 -7.31
C ALA A 345 -20.02 -4.86 -8.82
N TYR A 346 -19.06 -4.04 -9.26
CA TYR A 346 -18.87 -3.57 -10.64
C TYR A 346 -17.56 -4.09 -11.24
N ALA A 347 -17.14 -5.32 -10.90
CA ALA A 347 -15.82 -5.85 -11.26
C ALA A 347 -15.57 -5.93 -12.79
N ASP A 348 -16.58 -6.27 -13.58
CA ASP A 348 -16.49 -6.34 -15.05
C ASP A 348 -16.35 -4.95 -15.69
N ASP A 349 -17.13 -3.98 -15.21
CA ASP A 349 -17.02 -2.57 -15.62
C ASP A 349 -15.68 -1.97 -15.17
N ALA A 350 -15.19 -2.34 -13.99
CA ALA A 350 -13.87 -1.94 -13.50
C ALA A 350 -12.75 -2.46 -14.40
N GLN A 351 -12.75 -3.76 -14.75
CA GLN A 351 -11.74 -4.34 -15.64
C GLN A 351 -11.80 -3.73 -17.06
N THR A 352 -13.00 -3.39 -17.54
CA THR A 352 -13.21 -2.69 -18.81
C THR A 352 -12.63 -1.26 -18.74
N ALA A 353 -12.93 -0.52 -17.67
CA ALA A 353 -12.42 0.81 -17.42
C ALA A 353 -10.90 0.85 -17.28
N TYR A 354 -10.28 -0.10 -16.57
CA TYR A 354 -8.82 -0.22 -16.45
C TYR A 354 -8.15 -0.34 -17.82
N THR A 355 -8.71 -1.20 -18.67
CA THR A 355 -8.20 -1.45 -20.03
C THR A 355 -8.32 -0.18 -20.88
N GLN A 356 -9.47 0.51 -20.82
CA GLN A 356 -9.70 1.77 -21.52
C GLN A 356 -8.79 2.90 -21.01
N ALA A 357 -8.56 2.98 -19.69
CA ALA A 357 -7.69 3.98 -19.08
C ALA A 357 -6.26 3.88 -19.63
N HIS A 358 -5.69 2.68 -19.62
CA HIS A 358 -4.33 2.44 -20.13
C HIS A 358 -4.22 2.74 -21.63
N GLN A 359 -5.18 2.29 -22.44
CA GLN A 359 -5.18 2.54 -23.89
C GLN A 359 -5.20 4.04 -24.20
N ALA A 360 -6.12 4.80 -23.60
CA ALA A 360 -6.27 6.22 -23.84
C ALA A 360 -5.07 7.05 -23.32
N LEU A 361 -4.60 6.75 -22.10
CA LEU A 361 -3.49 7.49 -21.49
C LEU A 361 -2.15 7.19 -22.19
N GLN A 362 -1.91 5.95 -22.62
CA GLN A 362 -0.71 5.61 -23.41
C GLN A 362 -0.73 6.31 -24.77
N GLN A 363 -1.89 6.32 -25.44
CA GLN A 363 -2.05 7.03 -26.71
C GLN A 363 -1.81 8.55 -26.56
N LEU A 364 -2.40 9.19 -25.54
CA LEU A 364 -2.27 10.63 -25.31
C LEU A 364 -0.86 11.07 -24.87
N THR A 365 -0.06 10.15 -24.31
CA THR A 365 1.31 10.42 -23.85
C THR A 365 2.40 9.93 -24.81
N GLY A 366 2.03 9.23 -25.89
CA GLY A 366 2.98 8.62 -26.82
C GLY A 366 3.82 7.49 -26.20
N THR A 367 3.26 6.80 -25.20
CA THR A 367 3.95 5.72 -24.46
C THR A 367 3.42 4.33 -24.83
N SER A 368 4.10 3.30 -24.35
CA SER A 368 3.69 1.90 -24.40
C SER A 368 3.52 1.35 -22.98
N ALA A 369 2.97 0.15 -22.84
CA ALA A 369 2.93 -0.58 -21.56
C ALA A 369 4.31 -0.77 -20.88
N THR A 370 5.43 -0.60 -21.60
CA THR A 370 6.79 -0.65 -21.03
C THR A 370 7.38 0.71 -20.67
N THR A 371 6.90 1.81 -21.25
CA THR A 371 7.38 3.19 -20.97
C THR A 371 6.42 4.03 -20.15
N PHE A 372 5.16 3.59 -19.99
CA PHE A 372 4.10 4.32 -19.31
C PHE A 372 4.43 4.67 -17.84
N SER A 373 4.90 3.70 -17.05
CA SER A 373 5.31 3.95 -15.65
C SER A 373 6.44 4.98 -15.53
N ALA A 374 7.44 4.92 -16.42
CA ALA A 374 8.53 5.90 -16.43
C ALA A 374 8.05 7.31 -16.79
N PHE A 375 7.07 7.43 -17.71
CA PHE A 375 6.40 8.71 -17.98
C PHE A 375 5.57 9.17 -16.78
N ALA A 376 4.82 8.28 -16.15
CA ALA A 376 3.99 8.57 -14.98
C ALA A 376 4.81 9.14 -13.81
N HIS A 377 6.06 8.71 -13.62
CA HIS A 377 6.98 9.27 -12.61
C HIS A 377 8.01 10.28 -13.19
N SER A 378 7.80 10.82 -14.40
CA SER A 378 8.72 11.83 -14.98
C SER A 378 8.65 13.23 -14.33
N GLY A 379 7.74 13.40 -13.36
CA GLY A 379 7.58 14.64 -12.60
C GLY A 379 8.77 14.91 -11.67
N THR A 380 9.01 16.19 -11.40
CA THR A 380 9.99 16.65 -10.40
C THR A 380 9.22 17.30 -9.25
N THR A 381 9.84 17.54 -8.10
CA THR A 381 9.19 18.27 -6.99
C THR A 381 8.68 19.69 -7.35
N ALA A 382 9.15 20.26 -8.47
CA ALA A 382 8.65 21.53 -9.02
C ALA A 382 7.41 21.39 -9.92
N THR A 383 7.14 20.20 -10.46
CA THR A 383 6.04 19.92 -11.42
C THR A 383 5.03 18.88 -10.92
N ASP A 384 5.40 18.11 -9.90
CA ASP A 384 4.62 17.07 -9.24
C ASP A 384 4.99 17.04 -7.76
N ARG A 385 4.08 17.51 -6.90
CA ARG A 385 4.30 17.62 -5.45
C ARG A 385 4.39 16.26 -4.72
N PHE A 386 4.11 15.16 -5.40
CA PHE A 386 4.18 13.80 -4.86
C PHE A 386 5.42 13.01 -5.35
N ALA A 387 6.24 13.58 -6.24
CA ALA A 387 7.37 12.91 -6.88
C ALA A 387 8.48 12.46 -5.92
N ASP A 388 8.67 13.14 -4.77
CA ASP A 388 9.60 12.67 -3.75
C ASP A 388 8.93 11.62 -2.85
N TYR A 389 9.27 10.36 -3.08
CA TYR A 389 8.72 9.20 -2.37
C TYR A 389 8.84 9.32 -0.84
N ALA A 390 9.98 9.80 -0.32
CA ALA A 390 10.22 9.87 1.12
C ALA A 390 9.32 10.91 1.81
N THR A 391 9.24 12.11 1.23
CA THR A 391 8.34 13.19 1.66
C THR A 391 6.88 12.76 1.54
N ASN A 392 6.52 12.11 0.44
CA ASN A 392 5.16 11.63 0.21
C ASN A 392 4.75 10.56 1.24
N LYS A 393 5.61 9.56 1.51
CA LYS A 393 5.41 8.54 2.55
C LYS A 393 5.23 9.15 3.93
N ALA A 394 6.08 10.11 4.31
CA ALA A 394 5.99 10.82 5.57
C ALA A 394 4.68 11.64 5.69
N ALA A 395 4.27 12.32 4.62
CA ALA A 395 3.02 13.07 4.57
C ALA A 395 1.78 12.16 4.64
N PHE A 396 1.78 11.02 3.95
CA PHE A 396 0.73 10.01 4.02
C PHE A 396 0.57 9.49 5.45
N LEU A 397 1.66 9.00 6.07
CA LEU A 397 1.63 8.45 7.44
C LEU A 397 1.16 9.49 8.46
N ARG A 398 1.62 10.74 8.36
CA ARG A 398 1.14 11.85 9.21
C ARG A 398 -0.36 12.09 9.04
N ARG A 399 -0.89 12.03 7.82
CA ARG A 399 -2.33 12.18 7.51
C ARG A 399 -3.17 10.95 7.89
N MET A 400 -2.56 9.82 8.23
CA MET A 400 -3.32 8.66 8.74
C MET A 400 -3.82 8.85 10.17
N THR A 401 -3.11 9.63 10.99
CA THR A 401 -3.38 9.79 12.44
C THR A 401 -3.46 11.25 12.91
N PHE A 402 -3.02 12.21 12.09
CA PHE A 402 -2.90 13.63 12.43
C PHE A 402 -2.14 13.94 13.74
N GLY A 403 -1.26 13.02 14.16
CA GLY A 403 -0.48 13.17 15.39
C GLY A 403 -1.23 12.88 16.69
N PHE A 404 -2.42 12.24 16.63
CA PHE A 404 -3.02 11.67 17.85
C PHE A 404 -2.10 10.64 18.48
N ALA A 405 -2.03 10.63 19.81
CA ALA A 405 -1.47 9.51 20.57
C ALA A 405 -2.44 8.33 20.55
N ALA A 406 -1.90 7.12 20.77
CA ALA A 406 -2.73 5.95 21.07
C ALA A 406 -3.45 6.12 22.41
N ILE A 407 -4.70 5.68 22.47
CA ILE A 407 -5.57 5.68 23.65
C ILE A 407 -5.86 4.27 24.18
N GLU A 408 -5.49 3.24 23.43
CA GLU A 408 -5.52 1.82 23.80
C GLU A 408 -4.18 1.14 23.47
N SER A 409 -4.08 -0.18 23.61
CA SER A 409 -2.86 -0.93 23.28
C SER A 409 -2.53 -0.87 21.78
N THR A 410 -1.24 -0.77 21.46
CA THR A 410 -0.71 -0.79 20.09
C THR A 410 -0.49 -2.19 19.51
N ASP A 411 -0.73 -3.22 20.31
CA ASP A 411 -0.28 -4.60 20.05
C ASP A 411 -1.42 -5.53 19.61
N ALA A 412 -2.63 -4.99 19.40
CA ALA A 412 -3.75 -5.77 18.87
C ALA A 412 -3.42 -6.27 17.45
N PRO A 413 -3.70 -7.55 17.13
CA PRO A 413 -3.32 -8.16 15.86
C PRO A 413 -3.92 -7.40 14.67
N PRO A 414 -3.29 -7.45 13.49
CA PRO A 414 -3.85 -6.86 12.27
C PRO A 414 -5.18 -7.51 11.89
N VAL A 415 -6.10 -6.74 11.31
CA VAL A 415 -7.45 -7.16 10.93
C VAL A 415 -7.74 -6.66 9.52
N VAL A 416 -7.92 -7.59 8.57
CA VAL A 416 -8.14 -7.23 7.15
C VAL A 416 -9.62 -7.39 6.79
N PRO A 417 -10.34 -6.32 6.41
CA PRO A 417 -11.75 -6.39 6.07
C PRO A 417 -12.05 -7.35 4.92
N LYS A 418 -13.27 -7.90 4.86
CA LYS A 418 -13.72 -8.71 3.72
C LYS A 418 -13.68 -7.88 2.42
N GLY A 419 -13.11 -8.41 1.35
CA GLY A 419 -13.06 -7.75 0.04
C GLY A 419 -11.98 -6.67 -0.11
N ALA A 420 -11.27 -6.29 0.97
CA ALA A 420 -10.23 -5.24 0.89
C ALA A 420 -9.09 -5.58 -0.09
N GLU A 421 -8.85 -6.86 -0.36
CA GLU A 421 -7.90 -7.36 -1.38
C GLU A 421 -8.16 -6.87 -2.81
N ILE A 422 -9.36 -6.39 -3.12
CA ILE A 422 -9.66 -5.83 -4.44
C ILE A 422 -8.97 -4.48 -4.66
N LEU A 423 -8.75 -3.72 -3.58
CA LEU A 423 -8.08 -2.40 -3.62
C LEU A 423 -6.64 -2.48 -4.14
N LEU A 424 -6.01 -3.67 -4.08
CA LEU A 424 -4.65 -3.92 -4.55
C LEU A 424 -4.60 -4.75 -5.84
N GLN A 425 -5.74 -5.12 -6.45
CA GLN A 425 -5.78 -6.10 -7.55
C GLN A 425 -4.92 -5.70 -8.75
N THR A 426 -5.04 -4.45 -9.21
CA THR A 426 -4.28 -3.92 -10.35
C THR A 426 -2.87 -3.48 -9.97
N ARG A 427 -2.63 -3.16 -8.68
CA ARG A 427 -1.28 -2.91 -8.15
C ARG A 427 -0.45 -4.19 -8.09
N PHE A 428 -1.07 -5.33 -7.78
CA PHE A 428 -0.40 -6.64 -7.72
C PHE A 428 -1.15 -7.70 -8.53
N PRO A 429 -1.16 -7.59 -9.87
CA PRO A 429 -1.93 -8.49 -10.74
C PRO A 429 -1.43 -9.94 -10.69
N TYR A 430 -0.16 -10.14 -10.33
CA TYR A 430 0.50 -11.44 -10.18
C TYR A 430 0.37 -12.07 -8.78
N LEU A 431 -0.29 -11.41 -7.82
CA LEU A 431 -0.57 -11.96 -6.48
C LEU A 431 -2.02 -12.46 -6.39
N SER A 432 -2.23 -13.57 -5.69
CA SER A 432 -3.58 -14.07 -5.39
C SER A 432 -4.36 -13.12 -4.46
N ALA A 433 -5.68 -13.32 -4.37
CA ALA A 433 -6.53 -12.60 -3.42
C ALA A 433 -5.98 -12.71 -1.98
N ASP A 434 -5.71 -13.94 -1.50
CA ASP A 434 -5.17 -14.18 -0.16
C ASP A 434 -3.80 -13.52 0.06
N GLN A 435 -2.93 -13.53 -0.96
CA GLN A 435 -1.64 -12.86 -0.89
C GLN A 435 -1.80 -11.34 -0.72
N ARG A 436 -2.73 -10.72 -1.45
CA ARG A 436 -3.05 -9.29 -1.29
C ARG A 436 -3.67 -9.00 0.09
N ARG A 437 -4.44 -9.93 0.68
CA ARG A 437 -4.88 -9.83 2.08
C ARG A 437 -3.70 -9.86 3.06
N VAL A 438 -2.69 -10.71 2.84
CA VAL A 438 -1.47 -10.72 3.68
C VAL A 438 -0.61 -9.47 3.48
N VAL A 439 -0.56 -8.89 2.28
CA VAL A 439 0.07 -7.57 2.05
C VAL A 439 -0.59 -6.50 2.90
N LEU A 440 -1.93 -6.41 2.91
CA LEU A 440 -2.66 -5.49 3.79
C LEU A 440 -2.35 -5.75 5.28
N LYS A 441 -2.52 -7.00 5.74
CA LYS A 441 -2.23 -7.45 7.12
C LYS A 441 -0.85 -7.03 7.61
N THR A 442 0.17 -7.17 6.77
CA THR A 442 1.58 -6.94 7.14
C THR A 442 2.02 -5.49 7.00
N THR A 443 1.16 -4.60 6.48
CA THR A 443 1.46 -3.17 6.29
C THR A 443 0.54 -2.23 7.07
N GLU A 444 -0.53 -2.75 7.68
CA GLU A 444 -1.40 -2.04 8.63
C GLU A 444 -0.60 -1.22 9.67
N LEU A 445 -1.17 -0.07 10.05
CA LEU A 445 -0.64 0.69 11.20
C LEU A 445 -0.80 -0.10 12.52
N PRO A 446 -0.01 0.22 13.56
CA PRO A 446 -0.30 -0.21 14.93
C PRO A 446 -1.73 0.16 15.34
N SER A 447 -2.27 -0.62 16.28
CA SER A 447 -3.57 -0.34 16.89
C SER A 447 -3.47 0.80 17.92
N GLY A 448 -4.58 1.11 18.56
CA GLY A 448 -4.69 2.03 19.69
C GLY A 448 -5.02 3.47 19.30
N TYR A 449 -4.98 3.83 18.01
CA TYR A 449 -5.31 5.19 17.57
C TYR A 449 -6.82 5.45 17.63
N PRO A 450 -7.25 6.67 18.04
CA PRO A 450 -8.66 7.03 18.12
C PRO A 450 -9.43 6.67 16.84
N VAL A 451 -10.61 6.06 17.02
CA VAL A 451 -11.54 5.55 16.00
C VAL A 451 -11.04 4.48 15.01
N MET A 452 -9.75 4.15 14.98
CA MET A 452 -9.16 3.35 13.89
C MET A 452 -9.23 1.83 14.10
N ASP A 453 -9.41 1.36 15.34
CA ASP A 453 -9.58 -0.07 15.66
C ASP A 453 -11.04 -0.51 15.49
N ASP A 454 -11.60 -0.32 14.29
CA ASP A 454 -12.93 -0.84 13.96
C ASP A 454 -12.92 -2.36 13.79
N ALA A 455 -14.08 -2.98 14.00
CA ALA A 455 -14.18 -4.44 14.07
C ALA A 455 -14.02 -5.16 12.71
N GLU A 456 -14.08 -4.43 11.58
CA GLU A 456 -13.78 -4.97 10.25
C GLU A 456 -12.30 -4.76 9.88
N GLY A 457 -11.67 -3.68 10.36
CA GLY A 457 -10.26 -3.34 10.16
C GLY A 457 -9.97 -2.22 9.16
N TRP A 458 -10.98 -1.46 8.72
CA TRP A 458 -10.83 -0.41 7.70
C TRP A 458 -9.92 0.75 8.13
N GLY A 459 -9.90 1.10 9.42
CA GLY A 459 -9.17 2.24 9.96
C GLY A 459 -7.65 2.12 9.92
N ARG A 460 -7.11 0.90 9.98
CA ARG A 460 -5.66 0.63 10.04
C ARG A 460 -5.00 0.42 8.68
N LEU A 461 -5.78 0.25 7.60
CA LEU A 461 -5.28 -0.04 6.25
C LEU A 461 -4.34 1.06 5.74
N ASN A 462 -3.08 0.71 5.53
CA ASN A 462 -2.02 1.61 5.06
C ASN A 462 -1.74 1.33 3.58
N LEU A 463 -2.60 1.84 2.69
CA LEU A 463 -2.49 1.57 1.26
C LEU A 463 -1.18 2.07 0.62
N PHE A 464 -0.53 3.08 1.21
CA PHE A 464 0.79 3.53 0.74
C PHE A 464 1.85 2.46 0.95
N ALA A 465 1.97 1.93 2.17
CA ALA A 465 2.91 0.84 2.46
C ALA A 465 2.49 -0.46 1.78
N ALA A 466 1.19 -0.76 1.67
CA ALA A 466 0.71 -1.93 0.94
C ALA A 466 1.18 -1.93 -0.52
N ALA A 467 1.19 -0.76 -1.19
CA ALA A 467 1.69 -0.61 -2.55
C ALA A 467 3.23 -0.77 -2.71
N ASP A 468 3.98 -0.85 -1.61
CA ASP A 468 5.41 -1.19 -1.59
C ASP A 468 5.65 -2.72 -1.43
N GLY A 469 4.59 -3.54 -1.48
CA GLY A 469 4.64 -5.00 -1.33
C GLY A 469 4.42 -5.47 0.11
N TYR A 470 4.78 -6.71 0.42
CA TYR A 470 4.67 -7.26 1.78
C TYR A 470 5.45 -6.42 2.80
N GLY A 471 4.90 -6.23 4.01
CA GLY A 471 5.67 -5.67 5.14
C GLY A 471 6.46 -6.73 5.91
N ALA A 472 6.03 -7.99 5.86
CA ALA A 472 6.70 -9.12 6.48
C ALA A 472 6.36 -10.44 5.77
N PHE A 473 7.32 -11.37 5.75
CA PHE A 473 7.12 -12.78 5.45
C PHE A 473 6.90 -13.54 6.76
N ASN A 474 5.67 -13.48 7.28
CA ASN A 474 5.23 -14.26 8.45
C ASN A 474 4.88 -15.72 8.09
N GLY A 475 5.37 -16.19 6.95
CA GLY A 475 5.09 -17.45 6.28
C GLY A 475 5.56 -17.36 4.84
N ASN A 476 5.55 -18.46 4.11
CA ASN A 476 6.10 -18.50 2.76
C ASN A 476 5.32 -17.62 1.78
N VAL A 477 6.07 -16.97 0.89
CA VAL A 477 5.55 -16.17 -0.20
C VAL A 477 6.09 -16.73 -1.51
N ILE A 478 5.18 -17.19 -2.38
CA ILE A 478 5.50 -17.63 -3.74
C ILE A 478 4.98 -16.56 -4.70
N VAL A 479 5.89 -15.92 -5.44
CA VAL A 479 5.56 -14.87 -6.42
C VAL A 479 5.74 -15.45 -7.82
N SER A 480 4.70 -15.35 -8.66
CA SER A 480 4.68 -15.94 -10.00
C SER A 480 4.40 -14.87 -11.05
N MET A 481 5.45 -14.30 -11.64
CA MET A 481 5.35 -13.16 -12.57
C MET A 481 5.42 -13.59 -14.03
N ASP A 482 4.67 -12.93 -14.92
CA ASP A 482 4.60 -13.24 -16.35
C ASP A 482 4.98 -12.02 -17.21
N ALA A 483 6.20 -12.05 -17.75
CA ALA A 483 6.73 -11.03 -18.63
C ALA A 483 5.91 -10.81 -19.91
N SER A 484 5.16 -11.82 -20.38
CA SER A 484 4.35 -11.70 -21.61
C SER A 484 3.12 -10.81 -21.44
N GLN A 485 2.67 -10.58 -20.20
CA GLN A 485 1.51 -9.74 -19.88
C GLN A 485 1.86 -8.24 -19.75
N GLY A 486 3.15 -7.89 -19.74
CA GLY A 486 3.60 -6.49 -19.63
C GLY A 486 3.30 -5.83 -18.27
N GLY A 487 3.56 -4.53 -18.18
CA GLY A 487 3.32 -3.71 -16.99
C GLY A 487 3.85 -4.36 -15.70
N LEU A 488 3.04 -4.29 -14.63
CA LEU A 488 3.37 -4.84 -13.32
C LEU A 488 3.42 -6.38 -13.26
N ASN A 489 2.86 -7.10 -14.24
CA ASN A 489 3.09 -8.55 -14.36
C ASN A 489 4.50 -8.87 -14.85
N ALA A 490 5.11 -7.97 -15.63
CA ALA A 490 6.44 -8.14 -16.21
C ALA A 490 7.56 -7.61 -15.32
N ALA A 491 7.38 -6.46 -14.68
CA ALA A 491 8.35 -5.87 -13.77
C ALA A 491 7.68 -5.11 -12.63
N ASP A 492 8.12 -5.35 -11.39
CA ASP A 492 7.63 -4.63 -10.21
C ASP A 492 8.75 -4.38 -9.19
N LEU A 493 8.49 -3.45 -8.26
CA LEU A 493 9.40 -2.95 -7.24
C LEU A 493 8.72 -2.97 -5.86
N TRP A 494 9.29 -3.73 -4.92
CA TRP A 494 8.90 -3.70 -3.51
C TRP A 494 9.92 -2.89 -2.72
N ARG A 495 9.43 -1.92 -1.93
CA ARG A 495 10.26 -0.96 -1.16
C ARG A 495 10.14 -1.11 0.36
N ASN A 496 9.27 -1.98 0.86
CA ASN A 496 9.13 -2.21 2.31
C ASN A 496 10.35 -2.95 2.88
N ASP A 497 10.70 -2.62 4.13
CA ASP A 497 11.76 -3.30 4.89
C ASP A 497 11.26 -4.66 5.43
N VAL A 498 11.28 -5.69 4.58
CA VAL A 498 10.61 -6.98 4.84
C VAL A 498 11.32 -7.78 5.93
N ALA A 499 10.58 -8.10 6.99
CA ALA A 499 11.01 -8.94 8.11
C ALA A 499 10.34 -10.34 8.09
N GLY A 500 10.59 -11.17 9.11
CA GLY A 500 9.87 -12.44 9.33
C GLY A 500 10.68 -13.70 9.00
N ALA A 501 10.12 -14.86 9.35
CA ALA A 501 10.79 -16.17 9.22
C ALA A 501 10.45 -16.93 7.92
N GLY A 502 9.51 -16.42 7.11
CA GLY A 502 9.08 -17.02 5.86
C GLY A 502 10.12 -16.95 4.75
N LYS A 503 10.04 -17.90 3.82
CA LYS A 503 10.86 -17.96 2.60
C LYS A 503 10.19 -17.19 1.46
N LEU A 504 10.99 -16.49 0.65
CA LEU A 504 10.55 -15.97 -0.65
C LEU A 504 10.92 -16.95 -1.77
N THR A 505 9.94 -17.34 -2.58
CA THR A 505 10.17 -18.06 -3.84
C THR A 505 9.70 -17.20 -5.01
N LEU A 506 10.59 -16.85 -5.94
CA LEU A 506 10.22 -16.25 -7.24
C LEU A 506 10.17 -17.33 -8.33
N GLN A 507 9.16 -17.27 -9.17
CA GLN A 507 8.99 -18.14 -10.34
C GLN A 507 8.32 -17.38 -11.51
N GLY A 508 8.26 -18.02 -12.68
CA GLY A 508 7.72 -17.43 -13.90
C GLY A 508 8.81 -16.83 -14.78
N SER A 509 8.52 -15.68 -15.42
CA SER A 509 9.40 -15.01 -16.39
C SER A 509 9.63 -13.53 -16.11
N GLY A 510 8.84 -12.90 -15.24
CA GLY A 510 8.96 -11.49 -14.89
C GLY A 510 10.13 -11.15 -13.94
N THR A 511 10.26 -9.86 -13.61
CA THR A 511 11.30 -9.32 -12.72
C THR A 511 10.71 -8.70 -11.46
N LEU A 512 11.09 -9.21 -10.29
CA LEU A 512 10.77 -8.57 -9.00
C LEU A 512 12.02 -7.86 -8.47
N THR A 513 11.92 -6.57 -8.20
CA THR A 513 12.99 -5.78 -7.59
C THR A 513 12.71 -5.56 -6.10
N LEU A 514 13.68 -5.87 -5.24
CA LEU A 514 13.62 -5.62 -3.80
C LEU A 514 14.56 -4.45 -3.45
N ALA A 515 13.99 -3.37 -2.91
CA ALA A 515 14.70 -2.14 -2.55
C ALA A 515 14.64 -1.78 -1.05
N GLY A 516 13.86 -2.50 -0.25
CA GLY A 516 13.85 -2.32 1.21
C GLY A 516 15.10 -2.88 1.89
N ASN A 517 15.35 -2.45 3.13
CA ASN A 517 16.39 -2.97 4.02
C ASN A 517 15.91 -4.28 4.65
N ASN A 518 15.80 -5.31 3.81
CA ASN A 518 15.19 -6.57 4.18
C ASN A 518 16.02 -7.33 5.23
N ARG A 519 15.32 -8.07 6.09
CA ARG A 519 15.89 -8.81 7.23
C ARG A 519 15.21 -10.17 7.48
N TYR A 520 14.36 -10.64 6.57
CA TYR A 520 13.71 -11.95 6.66
C TYR A 520 14.74 -13.09 6.66
N THR A 521 14.43 -14.18 7.36
CA THR A 521 15.40 -15.26 7.66
C THR A 521 15.12 -16.59 6.97
N GLY A 522 13.94 -16.78 6.35
CA GLY A 522 13.61 -18.03 5.63
C GLY A 522 14.37 -18.25 4.32
N GLY A 523 15.16 -17.26 3.89
CA GLY A 523 15.93 -17.28 2.66
C GLY A 523 15.11 -17.02 1.39
N THR A 524 15.79 -17.16 0.26
CA THR A 524 15.28 -16.78 -1.05
C THR A 524 15.60 -17.85 -2.08
N GLN A 525 14.59 -18.26 -2.83
CA GLN A 525 14.69 -19.22 -3.93
C GLN A 525 14.20 -18.56 -5.23
N VAL A 526 15.05 -18.53 -6.25
CA VAL A 526 14.65 -18.10 -7.60
C VAL A 526 14.57 -19.35 -8.48
N SER A 527 13.36 -19.76 -8.83
CA SER A 527 13.06 -20.91 -9.69
C SER A 527 12.65 -20.49 -11.12
N GLY A 528 12.61 -19.19 -11.39
CA GLY A 528 12.26 -18.58 -12.67
C GLY A 528 12.25 -17.06 -12.57
N GLY A 529 12.28 -16.37 -13.72
CA GLY A 529 12.30 -14.90 -13.76
C GLY A 529 13.60 -14.31 -13.23
N THR A 530 13.59 -13.02 -12.89
CA THR A 530 14.75 -12.33 -12.29
C THR A 530 14.40 -11.68 -10.95
N LEU A 531 15.17 -11.99 -9.91
CA LEU A 531 15.09 -11.25 -8.64
C LEU A 531 16.22 -10.20 -8.60
N ALA A 532 15.85 -8.92 -8.57
CA ALA A 532 16.79 -7.81 -8.56
C ALA A 532 16.97 -7.23 -7.14
N ALA A 533 18.22 -7.02 -6.72
CA ALA A 533 18.57 -6.31 -5.51
C ALA A 533 18.89 -4.84 -5.83
N ALA A 534 18.12 -3.92 -5.23
CA ALA A 534 18.33 -2.48 -5.31
C ALA A 534 18.80 -1.85 -3.97
N SER A 535 18.95 -2.66 -2.92
CA SER A 535 19.50 -2.27 -1.62
C SER A 535 20.57 -3.27 -1.14
N THR A 536 21.40 -2.86 -0.18
CA THR A 536 22.53 -3.67 0.31
C THR A 536 22.11 -4.96 1.03
N THR A 537 20.89 -5.03 1.57
CA THR A 537 20.34 -6.22 2.24
C THR A 537 19.08 -6.76 1.56
N ALA A 538 18.87 -6.46 0.27
CA ALA A 538 17.65 -6.81 -0.48
C ALA A 538 17.19 -8.27 -0.35
N PHE A 539 18.12 -9.22 -0.20
CA PHE A 539 17.82 -10.65 -0.08
C PHE A 539 17.69 -11.16 1.37
N GLY A 540 17.62 -10.25 2.35
CA GLY A 540 17.44 -10.60 3.75
C GLY A 540 18.67 -11.24 4.40
N ASN A 541 18.42 -12.03 5.44
CA ASN A 541 19.43 -12.66 6.29
C ASN A 541 19.53 -14.19 6.09
N GLY A 542 18.76 -14.75 5.14
CA GLY A 542 18.78 -16.17 4.80
C GLY A 542 19.60 -16.47 3.54
N ASP A 543 19.74 -17.75 3.23
CA ASP A 543 20.45 -18.22 2.04
C ASP A 543 19.73 -17.82 0.74
N VAL A 544 20.52 -17.57 -0.31
CA VAL A 544 20.01 -17.29 -1.67
C VAL A 544 20.34 -18.46 -2.60
N TYR A 545 19.33 -18.98 -3.28
CA TYR A 545 19.44 -20.11 -4.19
C TYR A 545 18.82 -19.80 -5.54
N VAL A 546 19.64 -19.85 -6.60
CA VAL A 546 19.21 -19.64 -7.99
C VAL A 546 19.14 -21.00 -8.68
N GLY A 547 17.93 -21.53 -8.81
CA GLY A 547 17.62 -22.74 -9.56
C GLY A 547 17.59 -22.50 -11.07
N SER A 548 17.71 -23.57 -11.86
CA SER A 548 17.65 -23.52 -13.34
C SER A 548 16.45 -22.73 -13.84
N GLY A 549 16.67 -21.84 -14.81
CA GLY A 549 15.68 -20.88 -15.32
C GLY A 549 15.58 -19.57 -14.50
N GLY A 550 16.21 -19.50 -13.32
CA GLY A 550 16.24 -18.32 -12.47
C GLY A 550 17.38 -17.34 -12.79
N GLY A 551 17.12 -16.06 -12.55
CA GLY A 551 18.09 -14.97 -12.63
C GLY A 551 18.18 -14.16 -11.33
N VAL A 552 19.37 -13.68 -11.01
CA VAL A 552 19.61 -12.68 -9.97
C VAL A 552 20.28 -11.47 -10.59
N LYS A 553 19.82 -10.27 -10.26
CA LYS A 553 20.42 -9.00 -10.70
C LYS A 553 20.86 -8.18 -9.50
N ILE A 554 22.09 -7.67 -9.52
CA ILE A 554 22.64 -6.78 -8.50
C ILE A 554 22.70 -5.37 -9.10
N ALA A 555 21.78 -4.50 -8.65
CA ALA A 555 21.58 -3.15 -9.16
C ALA A 555 21.70 -2.05 -8.08
N ALA A 556 22.02 -2.43 -6.84
CA ALA A 556 22.25 -1.48 -5.75
C ALA A 556 23.52 -0.64 -6.01
N ASN A 557 23.50 0.62 -5.56
CA ASN A 557 24.61 1.58 -5.61
C ASN A 557 25.73 1.30 -4.59
N ALA A 558 25.69 0.16 -3.91
CA ALA A 558 26.68 -0.33 -2.97
C ALA A 558 26.68 -1.88 -2.99
N PRO A 559 27.71 -2.55 -2.46
CA PRO A 559 27.78 -4.01 -2.50
C PRO A 559 26.61 -4.67 -1.76
N VAL A 560 25.88 -5.53 -2.46
CA VAL A 560 24.80 -6.34 -1.86
C VAL A 560 25.42 -7.47 -1.05
N THR A 561 24.97 -7.62 0.19
CA THR A 561 25.53 -8.58 1.14
C THR A 561 24.56 -9.72 1.41
N ILE A 562 25.02 -10.93 1.14
CA ILE A 562 24.40 -12.19 1.57
C ILE A 562 25.30 -12.71 2.69
N ALA A 563 24.88 -12.55 3.95
CA ALA A 563 25.69 -12.92 5.10
C ALA A 563 25.94 -14.45 5.19
N THR A 564 25.04 -15.25 4.59
CA THR A 564 25.07 -16.70 4.60
C THR A 564 25.51 -17.25 3.23
N ARG A 565 24.83 -18.27 2.66
CA ARG A 565 25.21 -18.96 1.43
C ARG A 565 24.59 -18.33 0.19
N TYR A 566 25.34 -18.33 -0.91
CA TYR A 566 24.81 -18.13 -2.26
C TYR A 566 25.08 -19.38 -3.10
N THR A 567 24.02 -19.95 -3.68
CA THR A 567 24.09 -21.11 -4.58
C THR A 567 23.48 -20.77 -5.93
N GLN A 568 24.17 -21.06 -7.02
CA GLN A 568 23.70 -20.86 -8.38
C GLN A 568 23.94 -22.13 -9.21
N LEU A 569 22.87 -22.62 -9.84
CA LEU A 569 22.91 -23.79 -10.72
C LEU A 569 23.31 -23.41 -12.15
N ASP A 570 23.48 -24.41 -13.02
CA ASP A 570 23.57 -24.18 -14.46
C ASP A 570 22.21 -23.74 -15.07
N ASN A 571 22.23 -23.17 -16.27
CA ASN A 571 21.06 -22.54 -16.93
C ASN A 571 20.43 -21.42 -16.06
N THR A 572 21.27 -20.57 -15.49
CA THR A 572 20.88 -19.39 -14.68
C THR A 572 21.67 -18.16 -15.11
N THR A 573 21.29 -16.97 -14.62
CA THR A 573 22.08 -15.74 -14.82
C THR A 573 22.29 -14.99 -13.51
N LEU A 574 23.52 -14.55 -13.25
CA LEU A 574 23.85 -13.48 -12.30
C LEU A 574 24.26 -12.25 -13.10
N GLU A 575 23.46 -11.19 -13.07
CA GLU A 575 23.76 -9.90 -13.70
C GLU A 575 24.26 -8.90 -12.64
N LEU A 576 25.40 -8.24 -12.92
CA LEU A 576 26.02 -7.24 -12.04
C LEU A 576 26.10 -5.90 -12.77
N ASP A 577 25.34 -4.90 -12.31
CA ASP A 577 25.33 -3.52 -12.84
C ASP A 577 26.41 -2.68 -12.13
N ILE A 578 27.67 -2.86 -12.53
CA ILE A 578 28.85 -2.24 -11.91
C ILE A 578 28.92 -0.74 -12.24
N ASP A 579 29.01 0.09 -11.20
CA ASP A 579 29.01 1.57 -11.29
C ASP A 579 30.38 2.23 -11.09
N GLY A 580 31.44 1.43 -10.89
CA GLY A 580 32.81 1.90 -10.62
C GLY A 580 33.07 2.46 -9.21
N ASN A 581 32.03 2.71 -8.42
CA ASN A 581 32.09 3.28 -7.06
C ASN A 581 31.85 2.23 -5.96
N GLY A 582 31.53 0.99 -6.36
CA GLY A 582 31.33 -0.15 -5.46
C GLY A 582 29.93 -0.75 -5.56
N GLY A 583 28.99 -0.08 -6.23
CA GLY A 583 27.71 -0.63 -6.62
C GLY A 583 27.82 -1.76 -7.64
N GLY A 584 26.74 -2.52 -7.78
CA GLY A 584 26.67 -3.71 -8.65
C GLY A 584 27.43 -4.94 -8.14
N ARG A 585 28.20 -4.82 -7.05
CA ARG A 585 29.02 -5.93 -6.51
C ARG A 585 28.24 -6.81 -5.53
N LEU A 586 28.62 -8.08 -5.47
CA LEU A 586 28.08 -9.05 -4.51
C LEU A 586 29.10 -9.35 -3.41
N ARG A 587 28.64 -9.53 -2.17
CA ARG A 587 29.41 -10.03 -1.03
C ARG A 587 28.73 -11.26 -0.45
N VAL A 588 29.44 -12.37 -0.35
CA VAL A 588 28.94 -13.62 0.21
C VAL A 588 29.78 -13.97 1.43
N GLY A 589 29.16 -13.92 2.61
CA GLY A 589 29.81 -14.17 3.90
C GLY A 589 30.07 -15.66 4.18
N GLY A 590 29.23 -16.54 3.63
CA GLY A 590 29.38 -17.98 3.68
C GLY A 590 29.87 -18.60 2.35
N PRO A 591 29.66 -19.91 2.17
CA PRO A 591 29.91 -20.60 0.91
C PRO A 591 29.28 -19.94 -0.32
N LEU A 592 30.10 -19.73 -1.35
CA LEU A 592 29.70 -19.39 -2.71
C LEU A 592 29.79 -20.64 -3.59
N THR A 593 28.66 -21.21 -3.97
CA THR A 593 28.58 -22.37 -4.85
C THR A 593 28.01 -21.96 -6.21
N VAL A 594 28.79 -22.15 -7.27
CA VAL A 594 28.36 -21.90 -8.65
C VAL A 594 28.72 -23.13 -9.47
N THR A 595 27.71 -23.85 -9.96
CA THR A 595 27.89 -25.10 -10.73
C THR A 595 27.83 -24.91 -12.24
N GLY A 596 27.63 -23.67 -12.69
CA GLY A 596 27.47 -23.31 -14.10
C GLY A 596 26.80 -21.95 -14.27
N GLY A 597 26.04 -21.78 -15.35
CA GLY A 597 25.26 -20.58 -15.64
C GLY A 597 26.09 -19.42 -16.17
N THR A 598 25.44 -18.27 -16.33
CA THR A 598 26.03 -17.05 -16.87
C THR A 598 26.33 -16.06 -15.75
N LEU A 599 27.54 -15.50 -15.74
CA LEU A 599 27.86 -14.23 -15.09
C LEU A 599 27.85 -13.14 -16.16
N ARG A 600 26.93 -12.18 -16.06
CA ARG A 600 26.89 -11.00 -16.92
C ARG A 600 27.33 -9.77 -16.14
N VAL A 601 28.25 -9.00 -16.70
CA VAL A 601 28.70 -7.73 -16.15
C VAL A 601 28.27 -6.61 -17.10
N LYS A 602 27.53 -5.64 -16.57
CA LYS A 602 27.13 -4.43 -17.26
C LYS A 602 27.74 -3.23 -16.55
N PHE A 603 28.24 -2.26 -17.29
CA PHE A 603 28.71 -1.00 -16.72
C PHE A 603 27.59 0.04 -16.78
N VAL A 604 27.34 0.71 -15.65
CA VAL A 604 26.23 1.67 -15.48
C VAL A 604 26.73 3.01 -14.93
N ASN A 605 25.83 3.99 -14.82
CA ASN A 605 26.11 5.32 -14.24
C ASN A 605 27.31 6.06 -14.88
N GLY A 606 27.59 5.78 -16.16
CA GLY A 606 28.72 6.37 -16.90
C GLY A 606 30.08 5.73 -16.62
N TYR A 607 30.14 4.62 -15.87
CA TYR A 607 31.39 3.90 -15.66
C TYR A 607 31.92 3.31 -16.97
N ALA A 608 33.14 3.70 -17.34
CA ALA A 608 33.79 3.31 -18.58
C ALA A 608 35.20 2.76 -18.27
N PRO A 609 35.32 1.45 -17.97
CA PRO A 609 36.62 0.81 -17.82
C PRO A 609 37.32 0.67 -19.18
N LYS A 610 38.58 0.23 -19.16
CA LYS A 610 39.41 0.02 -20.37
C LYS A 610 39.98 -1.39 -20.41
N ALA A 611 40.44 -1.81 -21.60
CA ALA A 611 41.21 -3.03 -21.74
C ALA A 611 42.47 -2.99 -20.85
N GLY A 612 42.74 -4.10 -20.16
CA GLY A 612 43.77 -4.22 -19.12
C GLY A 612 43.26 -3.99 -17.69
N ASP A 613 42.12 -3.34 -17.49
CA ASP A 613 41.54 -3.19 -16.15
C ASP A 613 41.11 -4.56 -15.59
N THR A 614 41.22 -4.72 -14.26
CA THR A 614 40.69 -5.89 -13.55
C THR A 614 39.62 -5.43 -12.57
N ILE A 615 38.38 -5.85 -12.82
CA ILE A 615 37.19 -5.39 -12.10
C ILE A 615 36.80 -6.44 -11.05
N ALA A 616 36.77 -6.06 -9.78
CA ALA A 616 36.27 -6.91 -8.70
C ALA A 616 34.73 -6.98 -8.74
N LEU A 617 34.19 -8.20 -8.74
CA LEU A 617 32.76 -8.45 -8.95
C LEU A 617 32.09 -9.04 -7.70
N ILE A 618 32.69 -10.10 -7.15
CA ILE A 618 32.16 -10.86 -6.02
C ILE A 618 33.23 -10.99 -4.95
N ASP A 619 32.95 -10.56 -3.72
CA ASP A 619 33.77 -10.84 -2.54
C ASP A 619 33.21 -12.09 -1.83
N GLY A 620 34.03 -13.10 -1.52
CA GLY A 620 33.56 -14.32 -0.86
C GLY A 620 34.41 -15.57 -1.16
N ALA A 621 34.04 -16.72 -0.57
CA ALA A 621 34.79 -17.98 -0.69
C ALA A 621 34.67 -18.62 -2.09
N ALA A 622 35.33 -18.04 -3.10
CA ALA A 622 35.06 -18.28 -4.52
C ALA A 622 35.92 -19.35 -5.21
N ALA A 623 36.83 -20.03 -4.51
CA ALA A 623 37.80 -20.95 -5.13
C ALA A 623 37.14 -22.07 -5.97
N ALA A 624 36.00 -22.58 -5.49
CA ALA A 624 35.22 -23.64 -6.14
C ALA A 624 34.13 -23.13 -7.11
N ALA A 625 33.90 -21.81 -7.19
CA ALA A 625 32.90 -21.24 -8.09
C ALA A 625 33.39 -21.29 -9.55
N LYS A 626 32.53 -21.74 -10.48
CA LYS A 626 32.79 -21.71 -11.93
C LYS A 626 31.48 -21.41 -12.67
N PHE A 627 31.43 -20.26 -13.35
CA PHE A 627 30.37 -19.95 -14.30
C PHE A 627 30.67 -20.65 -15.65
N SER A 628 29.64 -21.17 -16.30
CA SER A 628 29.74 -21.76 -17.66
C SER A 628 30.07 -20.69 -18.70
N THR A 629 29.49 -19.49 -18.53
CA THR A 629 29.63 -18.35 -19.43
C THR A 629 29.94 -17.09 -18.62
N VAL A 630 30.88 -16.27 -19.09
CA VAL A 630 31.12 -14.92 -18.55
C VAL A 630 31.03 -13.91 -19.68
N THR A 631 30.05 -13.01 -19.60
CA THR A 631 29.86 -11.92 -20.56
C THR A 631 30.12 -10.58 -19.88
N VAL A 632 30.79 -9.67 -20.58
CA VAL A 632 30.99 -8.30 -20.14
C VAL A 632 30.57 -7.38 -21.27
N ASP A 633 29.56 -6.56 -21.04
CA ASP A 633 29.00 -5.69 -22.08
C ASP A 633 30.10 -4.73 -22.59
N GLY A 634 30.47 -4.88 -23.87
CA GLY A 634 31.49 -4.07 -24.55
C GLY A 634 32.94 -4.60 -24.51
N PHE A 635 33.23 -5.74 -23.87
CA PHE A 635 34.60 -6.25 -23.71
C PHE A 635 34.71 -7.78 -23.88
N LYS A 636 35.87 -8.25 -24.34
CA LYS A 636 36.30 -9.62 -24.07
C LYS A 636 36.86 -9.68 -22.64
N ALA A 637 36.53 -10.72 -21.88
CA ALA A 637 36.94 -10.82 -20.48
C ALA A 637 37.47 -12.20 -20.11
N THR A 638 38.51 -12.22 -19.27
CA THR A 638 39.02 -13.43 -18.64
C THR A 638 38.60 -13.42 -17.16
N PRO A 639 37.76 -14.36 -16.70
CA PRO A 639 37.39 -14.43 -15.29
C PRO A 639 38.54 -14.97 -14.44
N VAL A 640 38.79 -14.31 -13.32
CA VAL A 640 39.80 -14.67 -12.32
C VAL A 640 39.07 -15.11 -11.06
N TYR A 641 39.34 -16.34 -10.63
CA TYR A 641 38.75 -16.95 -9.44
C TYR A 641 39.84 -17.10 -8.37
N THR A 642 39.59 -16.56 -7.18
CA THR A 642 40.52 -16.60 -6.05
C THR A 642 39.86 -17.23 -4.82
N ALA A 643 40.62 -17.45 -3.76
CA ALA A 643 40.05 -17.89 -2.48
C ALA A 643 39.08 -16.86 -1.85
N THR A 644 39.19 -15.59 -2.23
CA THR A 644 38.49 -14.45 -1.60
C THR A 644 37.54 -13.70 -2.52
N GLY A 645 37.40 -14.11 -3.79
CA GLY A 645 36.44 -13.49 -4.71
C GLY A 645 36.60 -13.85 -6.18
N VAL A 646 35.70 -13.28 -6.99
CA VAL A 646 35.68 -13.34 -8.46
C VAL A 646 35.90 -11.94 -9.02
N SER A 647 36.78 -11.84 -10.02
CA SER A 647 37.01 -10.63 -10.80
C SER A 647 37.09 -10.96 -12.30
N VAL A 648 37.05 -9.93 -13.15
CA VAL A 648 37.29 -10.07 -14.60
C VAL A 648 38.43 -9.14 -15.03
N THR A 649 39.39 -9.68 -15.78
CA THR A 649 40.38 -8.86 -16.49
C THR A 649 39.87 -8.59 -17.91
N LEU A 650 39.78 -7.32 -18.28
CA LEU A 650 39.21 -6.88 -19.55
C LEU A 650 40.27 -6.88 -20.66
N SER A 651 39.82 -7.13 -21.89
CA SER A 651 40.62 -7.08 -23.11
C SER A 651 39.79 -6.49 -24.25
N ALA A 652 40.44 -6.07 -25.33
CA ALA A 652 39.76 -5.48 -26.48
C ALA A 652 38.71 -6.45 -27.07
N ALA A 653 37.56 -5.88 -27.43
CA ALA A 653 36.36 -6.59 -27.91
C ALA A 653 36.60 -7.46 -29.15
#